data_AF-A0A812RYZ8-F1
#
_entry.id   AF-A0A812RYZ8-F1
#
_cell.length_a   1.000
_cell.length_b   1.000
_cell.length_c   1.000
_cell.angle_alpha   90.00
_cell.angle_beta   90.00
_cell.angle_gamma   90.00
#
_symmetry.space_group_name_H-M   'P 1'
#
loop_
_entity.id
_entity.type
_entity.pdbx_description
1 polymer ?
#
loop_
_entity_poly.entity_id
_entity_poly.type
_entity_poly.pdbx_seq_one_letter_code
_entity_poly.pdbx_strand_id
1 'polypeptide(L)'
;MEHAILERLEKHFGEGPVPAQDVRDLLRKLKVAESSIDCALQPFEAAGACGLTCKGLVSWIFDSPAGKLDNHGEILAEDLGTRPGSEPATARARKIRAELNMTADRFEDYTHLLAKFSRSCEIASTELRGITLEQLCVVESFVTQHADEWEWFDVRSKQPVDPALANLYHVNSWLIMPATNAEDCAWVELVAKGNQRPQWFCSHWWGEPVRDFIRCVSQHKEVRCFNLGSARADSEESVWAYWVCAYANRQHSLEAELSSDPKSSSFFKALQLVEGMLIILDTNATPFTRLWCAFEAYTALSGRKDGHQHLLLDIATKDPGLETAALLTDGLTAAEQQLESALQRQSGPTRGPPPQGGMGANLAKRLQLYRQRAFTLEVLSRGLQPKLHEAQASKEEDRRRILNSIVQKDSLDAEPDCQHVNYDVVNTSLGGIFARAGLEQALLKGQVKELCFHKALHADASCSELKLDLTHMSPNDVHLADLGLCIPCALRRLQLDLSGCENLTANGVAALALGFPASMHHLKVDFRSCTNLTDEEMAVIGSRWPPKLQDLQLSFLYCNNIGDCGLAALGAGLPHSLRQLKLDLTSTGIGDAGVASLAAGLPSKLQWLDLEFRYCKIGDRGLAALAAGLPQHLEHFQLSVRNCLSLGDAGSVALSVALPTSLLFLQLNFANLSCGLSDCTLSALAAGLPHSVRELHVSFNGASRLSGVGMAALAAGLNKAKFLDKLQLDFGFCLQLTDDGLAALGAALPTQITELKLDFACTKFSDAGIAALGAGLPSGLQRLSMNMEFCRDMSMRQNDEMFSDPSLFRGWATKWHELNAAVPPADSAIGSEEWPVAAEPAIAAAATEPRLENVKAGHETALPASEPLDRSLQLVEPIVPLPAVPCLCLALRCCHRVLRELKLGWKSEAIEDSHLDVLSSALPSTLLGLELKFQACECIGDDGLAALGARFPGELQYVRLHFRQCKRVGDAGVRRLVAGLPCRLRYLELHLYSCKSLTNAGLAGLAAGLSSLEMLQELLLSWSFSEKISDDGLAALAAALPPSLLHLDLGMQKCGIGDTGLSTLARRLPKELQHLRLSCFPLPTLGDTGVQALAEGLPPQLRELSLDFSDCPQIGDAGLIALGANLPAKLEALDLRLFNNTKIGVHGLAALAEGLSDLEMQGLRLVLRFCSNLCDAGLAALGEGLPRQLRILDLDCTCCERIGDAGLAGLAAGLPEALQHLQLTCSGCERVTIEETSSLFTDATEFRAWAMEYSQQGRAE
;
A
#
# COMPACT_ATOMS: atom_id res chain seq x y z
N MET A 1 -12.02 -22.67 -46.14
CA MET A 1 -11.27 -23.22 -47.29
C MET A 1 -12.11 -24.21 -48.08
N GLU A 2 -12.67 -25.25 -47.45
CA GLU A 2 -13.67 -26.15 -48.05
C GLU A 2 -14.80 -25.41 -48.76
N HIS A 3 -15.38 -24.39 -48.11
CA HIS A 3 -16.47 -23.60 -48.70
C HIS A 3 -16.04 -22.84 -49.97
N ALA A 4 -14.81 -22.30 -50.01
CA ALA A 4 -14.28 -21.57 -51.17
C ALA A 4 -13.88 -22.52 -52.32
N ILE A 5 -13.46 -23.74 -51.99
CA ILE A 5 -13.17 -24.79 -52.99
C ILE A 5 -14.48 -25.34 -53.54
N LEU A 6 -15.47 -25.57 -52.68
CA LEU A 6 -16.81 -25.99 -53.07
C LEU A 6 -17.47 -24.97 -54.00
N GLU A 7 -17.47 -23.69 -53.62
CA GLU A 7 -18.05 -22.61 -54.43
C GLU A 7 -17.36 -22.50 -55.81
N ARG A 8 -16.03 -22.70 -55.88
CA ARG A 8 -15.29 -22.72 -57.15
C ARG A 8 -15.61 -23.95 -58.01
N LEU A 9 -15.78 -25.12 -57.40
CA LEU A 9 -16.12 -26.37 -58.09
C LEU A 9 -17.57 -26.32 -58.60
N GLU A 10 -18.51 -25.85 -57.78
CA GLU A 10 -19.93 -25.68 -58.15
C GLU A 10 -20.08 -24.63 -59.27
N LYS A 11 -19.26 -23.57 -59.26
CA LYS A 11 -19.22 -22.58 -60.35
C LYS A 11 -18.62 -23.12 -61.65
N HIS A 12 -17.77 -24.14 -61.58
CA HIS A 12 -17.12 -24.74 -62.76
C HIS A 12 -17.91 -25.91 -63.36
N PHE A 13 -18.51 -26.75 -62.52
CA PHE A 13 -19.21 -27.98 -62.92
C PHE A 13 -20.74 -27.92 -62.78
N GLY A 14 -21.28 -26.88 -62.13
CA GLY A 14 -22.71 -26.79 -61.76
C GLY A 14 -23.05 -27.65 -60.53
N GLU A 15 -24.32 -27.61 -60.09
CA GLU A 15 -24.81 -28.41 -58.94
C GLU A 15 -24.98 -29.91 -59.27
N GLY A 16 -24.67 -30.33 -60.50
CA GLY A 16 -24.82 -31.70 -60.99
C GLY A 16 -23.63 -32.62 -60.67
N PRO A 17 -23.73 -33.91 -61.02
CA PRO A 17 -22.63 -34.87 -60.85
C PRO A 17 -21.43 -34.49 -61.72
N VAL A 18 -20.24 -34.39 -61.11
CA VAL A 18 -18.98 -34.07 -61.77
C VAL A 18 -18.49 -35.29 -62.57
N PRO A 19 -18.21 -35.17 -63.88
CA PRO A 19 -17.71 -36.29 -64.68
C PRO A 19 -16.37 -36.82 -64.16
N ALA A 20 -16.23 -38.14 -64.03
CA ALA A 20 -15.02 -38.79 -63.51
C ALA A 20 -13.74 -38.41 -64.29
N GLN A 21 -13.88 -38.14 -65.59
CA GLN A 21 -12.76 -37.73 -66.44
C GLN A 21 -12.27 -36.31 -66.11
N ASP A 22 -13.17 -35.40 -65.74
CA ASP A 22 -12.81 -34.03 -65.36
C ASP A 22 -12.17 -33.97 -63.97
N VAL A 23 -12.61 -34.85 -63.05
CA VAL A 23 -11.94 -35.04 -61.74
C VAL A 23 -10.53 -35.58 -61.94
N ARG A 24 -10.36 -36.56 -62.82
CA ARG A 24 -9.05 -37.13 -63.20
C ARG A 24 -8.12 -36.04 -63.75
N ASP A 25 -8.61 -35.18 -64.64
CA ASP A 25 -7.83 -34.08 -65.22
C ASP A 25 -7.54 -32.93 -64.23
N LEU A 26 -8.45 -32.65 -63.29
CA LEU A 26 -8.23 -31.72 -62.19
C LEU A 26 -7.12 -32.23 -61.25
N LEU A 27 -7.16 -33.50 -60.86
CA LEU A 27 -6.17 -34.12 -59.98
C LEU A 27 -4.78 -34.21 -60.65
N ARG A 28 -4.72 -34.44 -61.97
CA ARG A 28 -3.48 -34.32 -62.75
C ARG A 28 -2.92 -32.90 -62.75
N LYS A 29 -3.78 -31.88 -62.92
CA LYS A 29 -3.35 -30.47 -62.83
C LYS A 29 -2.82 -30.10 -61.45
N LEU A 30 -3.32 -30.75 -60.41
CA LEU A 30 -2.83 -30.65 -59.03
C LEU A 30 -1.60 -31.54 -58.74
N LYS A 31 -1.04 -32.20 -59.77
CA LYS A 31 0.15 -33.08 -59.70
C LYS A 31 0.01 -34.28 -58.75
N VAL A 32 -1.21 -34.79 -58.58
CA VAL A 32 -1.43 -36.05 -57.85
C VAL A 32 -0.89 -37.23 -58.69
N ALA A 33 -0.23 -38.21 -58.06
CA ALA A 33 0.35 -39.34 -58.77
C ALA A 33 -0.73 -40.26 -59.37
N GLU A 34 -0.51 -40.78 -60.58
CA GLU A 34 -1.53 -41.52 -61.34
C GLU A 34 -2.04 -42.77 -60.60
N SER A 35 -1.18 -43.43 -59.82
CA SER A 35 -1.56 -44.56 -58.97
C SER A 35 -2.53 -44.18 -57.84
N SER A 36 -2.44 -42.93 -57.34
CA SER A 36 -3.35 -42.40 -56.32
C SER A 36 -4.65 -41.91 -56.93
N ILE A 37 -4.61 -41.40 -58.17
CA ILE A 37 -5.80 -41.00 -58.94
C ILE A 37 -6.64 -42.23 -59.30
N ASP A 38 -6.02 -43.33 -59.71
CA ASP A 38 -6.74 -44.57 -60.04
C ASP A 38 -7.33 -45.24 -58.79
N CYS A 39 -6.59 -45.27 -57.67
CA CYS A 39 -7.11 -45.78 -56.40
C CYS A 39 -8.25 -44.90 -55.86
N ALA A 40 -8.14 -43.58 -56.02
CA ALA A 40 -9.18 -42.62 -55.66
C ALA A 40 -10.47 -42.80 -56.47
N LEU A 41 -10.38 -43.09 -57.77
CA LEU A 41 -11.53 -43.19 -58.66
C LEU A 41 -12.18 -44.59 -58.69
N GLN A 42 -11.58 -45.62 -58.08
CA GLN A 42 -12.13 -46.98 -58.03
C GLN A 42 -13.54 -47.09 -57.39
N PRO A 43 -13.82 -46.42 -56.25
CA PRO A 43 -15.18 -46.37 -55.70
C PRO A 43 -16.20 -45.67 -56.62
N PHE A 44 -15.73 -44.81 -57.53
CA PHE A 44 -16.53 -43.94 -58.38
C PHE A 44 -16.97 -44.64 -59.66
N GLU A 45 -16.11 -45.49 -60.23
CA GLU A 45 -16.46 -46.35 -61.38
C GLU A 45 -17.44 -47.47 -60.97
N ALA A 46 -17.47 -47.84 -59.68
CA ALA A 46 -18.40 -48.84 -59.13
C ALA A 46 -19.82 -48.31 -58.81
N ALA A 47 -20.00 -46.99 -58.66
CA ALA A 47 -21.25 -46.40 -58.15
C ALA A 47 -22.37 -46.20 -59.19
N GLY A 48 -22.11 -46.42 -60.49
CA GLY A 48 -23.12 -46.25 -61.55
C GLY A 48 -23.68 -44.81 -61.63
N ALA A 49 -24.81 -44.63 -62.33
CA ALA A 49 -25.32 -43.34 -62.85
C ALA A 49 -25.62 -42.19 -61.85
N CYS A 50 -25.24 -42.31 -60.58
CA CYS A 50 -25.31 -41.25 -59.58
C CYS A 50 -23.90 -40.71 -59.29
N GLY A 51 -23.35 -39.92 -60.21
CA GLY A 51 -22.02 -39.34 -60.06
C GLY A 51 -21.87 -38.38 -58.88
N LEU A 52 -20.63 -38.06 -58.54
CA LEU A 52 -20.28 -37.30 -57.34
C LEU A 52 -20.59 -35.80 -57.50
N THR A 53 -21.35 -35.20 -56.59
CA THR A 53 -21.55 -33.73 -56.59
C THR A 53 -20.26 -33.01 -56.16
N CYS A 54 -20.11 -31.73 -56.48
CA CYS A 54 -18.97 -30.93 -56.01
C CYS A 54 -18.78 -31.02 -54.50
N LYS A 55 -19.88 -31.14 -53.74
CA LYS A 55 -19.89 -31.32 -52.28
C LYS A 55 -19.32 -32.67 -51.85
N GLY A 56 -19.67 -33.75 -52.56
CA GLY A 56 -19.07 -35.06 -52.33
C GLY A 56 -17.57 -35.07 -52.64
N LEU A 57 -17.11 -34.29 -53.62
CA LEU A 57 -15.72 -34.29 -54.06
C LEU A 57 -14.84 -33.56 -53.06
N VAL A 58 -15.37 -32.45 -52.54
CA VAL A 58 -14.77 -31.70 -51.44
C VAL A 58 -14.71 -32.59 -50.20
N SER A 59 -15.81 -33.20 -49.75
CA SER A 59 -15.78 -34.11 -48.60
C SER A 59 -14.79 -35.25 -48.79
N TRP A 60 -14.71 -35.89 -49.97
CA TRP A 60 -13.73 -36.94 -50.22
C TRP A 60 -12.26 -36.45 -50.18
N ILE A 61 -11.96 -35.27 -50.71
CA ILE A 61 -10.60 -34.66 -50.63
C ILE A 61 -10.20 -34.42 -49.17
N PHE A 62 -11.17 -34.14 -48.30
CA PHE A 62 -10.92 -33.77 -46.91
C PHE A 62 -11.15 -34.90 -45.88
N ASP A 63 -11.85 -36.00 -46.23
CA ASP A 63 -12.32 -37.02 -45.27
C ASP A 63 -11.77 -38.45 -45.45
N SER A 64 -10.81 -38.75 -46.33
CA SER A 64 -10.42 -40.17 -46.52
C SER A 64 -9.74 -40.79 -45.26
N PRO A 65 -10.24 -41.91 -44.71
CA PRO A 65 -9.71 -42.55 -43.50
C PRO A 65 -8.70 -43.66 -43.83
N ALA A 66 -7.52 -43.63 -43.21
CA ALA A 66 -6.54 -44.71 -43.29
C ALA A 66 -6.87 -45.86 -42.31
N GLY A 67 -7.37 -46.97 -42.85
CA GLY A 67 -7.01 -48.35 -42.47
C GLY A 67 -7.49 -48.95 -41.14
N LYS A 68 -8.55 -49.77 -41.19
CA LYS A 68 -8.75 -50.92 -40.29
C LYS A 68 -8.46 -52.21 -41.06
N LEU A 69 -7.60 -53.06 -40.51
CA LEU A 69 -7.52 -54.49 -40.81
C LEU A 69 -7.44 -55.22 -39.46
N ASP A 70 -8.57 -55.80 -39.07
CA ASP A 70 -8.66 -56.73 -37.95
C ASP A 70 -8.01 -58.07 -38.34
N ASN A 71 -7.27 -58.70 -37.42
CA ASN A 71 -7.20 -60.15 -37.34
C ASN A 71 -6.78 -60.65 -35.95
N HIS A 72 -7.42 -61.76 -35.57
CA HIS A 72 -7.47 -62.45 -34.29
C HIS A 72 -6.13 -63.02 -33.77
N GLY A 73 -6.04 -63.23 -32.44
CA GLY A 73 -5.05 -64.12 -31.83
C GLY A 73 -5.15 -64.17 -30.30
N GLU A 74 -5.57 -65.32 -29.77
CA GLU A 74 -5.71 -65.71 -28.36
C GLU A 74 -4.46 -65.49 -27.49
N ILE A 75 -4.64 -65.24 -26.19
CA ILE A 75 -3.68 -65.71 -25.16
C ILE A 75 -4.45 -66.25 -23.94
N LEU A 76 -4.29 -67.56 -23.71
CA LEU A 76 -4.51 -68.25 -22.43
C LEU A 76 -3.29 -68.06 -21.52
N ALA A 77 -3.58 -67.89 -20.21
CA ALA A 77 -2.74 -68.26 -19.05
C ALA A 77 -1.37 -67.54 -18.92
N GLU A 78 -0.77 -67.32 -17.75
CA GLU A 78 -1.07 -67.67 -16.37
C GLU A 78 -0.31 -66.67 -15.46
N ASP A 79 -0.70 -66.70 -14.20
CA ASP A 79 -0.33 -65.88 -13.06
C ASP A 79 1.18 -65.67 -12.82
N LEU A 80 1.54 -64.51 -12.25
CA LEU A 80 2.49 -64.37 -11.14
C LEU A 80 2.48 -62.91 -10.63
N GLY A 81 1.50 -62.64 -9.76
CA GLY A 81 1.56 -61.74 -8.59
C GLY A 81 2.31 -60.41 -8.68
N THR A 82 1.57 -59.32 -8.94
CA THR A 82 1.83 -58.00 -8.35
C THR A 82 0.52 -57.19 -8.27
N ARG A 83 0.50 -56.20 -7.37
CA ARG A 83 -0.65 -55.43 -6.87
C ARG A 83 -1.68 -55.00 -7.95
N PRO A 84 -2.97 -54.92 -7.60
CA PRO A 84 -4.00 -54.49 -8.55
C PRO A 84 -3.81 -53.00 -8.88
N GLY A 85 -3.64 -52.68 -10.17
CA GLY A 85 -4.00 -51.35 -10.69
C GLY A 85 -3.03 -50.61 -11.62
N SER A 86 -1.81 -51.08 -11.90
CA SER A 86 -0.90 -50.38 -12.83
C SER A 86 -0.42 -51.29 -13.95
N GLU A 87 -0.63 -50.89 -15.20
CA GLU A 87 -0.07 -51.57 -16.37
C GLU A 87 1.48 -51.61 -16.27
N PRO A 88 2.14 -52.78 -16.46
CA PRO A 88 3.60 -52.89 -16.32
C PRO A 88 4.34 -51.89 -17.21
N ALA A 89 5.44 -51.29 -16.73
CA ALA A 89 6.23 -50.31 -17.48
C ALA A 89 6.68 -50.81 -18.87
N THR A 90 6.92 -52.10 -19.02
CA THR A 90 7.22 -52.76 -20.30
C THR A 90 6.02 -52.85 -21.24
N ALA A 91 4.80 -53.01 -20.74
CA ALA A 91 3.58 -52.99 -21.54
C ALA A 91 3.26 -51.56 -22.01
N ARG A 92 3.36 -50.58 -21.11
CA ARG A 92 3.25 -49.16 -21.44
C ARG A 92 4.28 -48.71 -22.48
N ALA A 93 5.55 -49.12 -22.33
CA ALA A 93 6.61 -48.86 -23.32
C ALA A 93 6.28 -49.43 -24.71
N ARG A 94 5.71 -50.64 -24.80
CA ARG A 94 5.27 -51.22 -26.09
C ARG A 94 4.16 -50.39 -26.73
N LYS A 95 3.20 -49.92 -25.93
CA LYS A 95 2.10 -49.08 -26.41
C LYS A 95 2.60 -47.72 -26.93
N ILE A 96 3.45 -47.04 -26.16
CA ILE A 96 4.08 -45.77 -26.56
C ILE A 96 4.87 -45.95 -27.86
N ARG A 97 5.70 -47.00 -27.95
CA ARG A 97 6.46 -47.32 -29.16
C ARG A 97 5.57 -47.51 -30.39
N ALA A 98 4.45 -48.22 -30.22
CA ALA A 98 3.49 -48.44 -31.31
C ALA A 98 2.80 -47.14 -31.72
N GLU A 99 2.42 -46.28 -30.77
CA GLU A 99 1.79 -44.98 -31.00
C GLU A 99 2.71 -44.01 -31.76
N LEU A 100 3.99 -43.96 -31.37
CA LEU A 100 5.06 -43.16 -31.99
C LEU A 100 5.61 -43.79 -33.29
N ASN A 101 5.14 -44.98 -33.67
CA ASN A 101 5.54 -45.67 -34.91
C ASN A 101 7.07 -45.86 -35.05
N MET A 102 7.75 -46.29 -33.98
CA MET A 102 9.22 -46.42 -33.94
C MET A 102 9.69 -47.89 -34.05
N THR A 103 10.82 -48.09 -34.74
CA THR A 103 11.55 -49.38 -34.71
C THR A 103 12.09 -49.66 -33.30
N ALA A 104 12.48 -50.91 -33.01
CA ALA A 104 12.97 -51.28 -31.69
C ALA A 104 14.21 -50.48 -31.31
N ASP A 105 15.19 -50.47 -32.21
CA ASP A 105 16.47 -49.81 -32.01
C ASP A 105 16.30 -48.29 -31.85
N ARG A 106 15.48 -47.65 -32.71
CA ARG A 106 15.20 -46.21 -32.62
C ARG A 106 14.47 -45.84 -31.32
N PHE A 107 13.55 -46.70 -30.86
CA PHE A 107 12.86 -46.48 -29.60
C PHE A 107 13.79 -46.65 -28.40
N GLU A 108 14.75 -47.58 -28.48
CA GLU A 108 15.76 -47.78 -27.43
C GLU A 108 16.69 -46.56 -27.31
N ASP A 109 17.22 -46.05 -28.43
CA ASP A 109 18.00 -44.80 -28.48
C ASP A 109 17.21 -43.61 -27.93
N TYR A 110 15.93 -43.51 -28.31
CA TYR A 110 15.02 -42.49 -27.84
C TYR A 110 14.75 -42.57 -26.33
N THR A 111 14.55 -43.77 -25.78
CA THR A 111 14.41 -43.95 -24.33
C THR A 111 15.71 -43.66 -23.59
N HIS A 112 16.88 -43.95 -24.19
CA HIS A 112 18.17 -43.56 -23.64
C HIS A 112 18.35 -42.04 -23.58
N LEU A 113 17.89 -41.32 -24.59
CA LEU A 113 17.88 -39.84 -24.57
C LEU A 113 17.02 -39.29 -23.44
N LEU A 114 15.87 -39.92 -23.17
CA LEU A 114 14.94 -39.52 -22.12
C LEU A 114 15.35 -39.99 -20.72
N ALA A 115 16.25 -40.97 -20.61
CA ALA A 115 16.78 -41.47 -19.33
C ALA A 115 17.50 -40.38 -18.51
N LYS A 116 17.82 -39.23 -19.12
CA LYS A 116 18.31 -38.05 -18.40
C LYS A 116 17.28 -37.44 -17.43
N PHE A 117 15.99 -37.74 -17.61
CA PHE A 117 14.91 -37.36 -16.70
C PHE A 117 14.58 -38.54 -15.77
N SER A 118 15.36 -38.70 -14.70
CA SER A 118 15.05 -39.65 -13.64
C SER A 118 14.20 -38.99 -12.55
N ARG A 119 13.35 -39.78 -11.87
CA ARG A 119 12.49 -39.26 -10.79
C ARG A 119 13.35 -38.69 -9.67
N SER A 120 13.23 -37.38 -9.46
CA SER A 120 14.03 -36.64 -8.49
C SER A 120 13.39 -36.61 -7.11
N CYS A 121 12.05 -36.67 -7.03
CA CYS A 121 11.31 -36.75 -5.76
C CYS A 121 9.94 -37.44 -5.90
N GLU A 122 9.28 -37.70 -4.77
CA GLU A 122 7.88 -38.14 -4.71
C GLU A 122 7.00 -37.04 -4.09
N ILE A 123 5.93 -36.65 -4.80
CA ILE A 123 4.95 -35.66 -4.33
C ILE A 123 3.59 -36.36 -4.22
N ALA A 124 3.26 -36.80 -3.00
CA ALA A 124 2.06 -37.60 -2.73
C ALA A 124 0.76 -36.81 -3.01
N SER A 125 0.65 -35.58 -2.52
CA SER A 125 -0.53 -34.73 -2.69
C SER A 125 -0.52 -34.03 -4.05
N THR A 126 -1.54 -34.27 -4.88
CA THR A 126 -1.64 -33.74 -6.26
C THR A 126 -1.76 -32.21 -6.30
N GLU A 127 -2.36 -31.61 -5.27
CA GLU A 127 -2.46 -30.15 -5.10
C GLU A 127 -1.10 -29.49 -4.79
N LEU A 128 -0.08 -30.24 -4.35
CA LEU A 128 1.28 -29.76 -4.10
C LEU A 128 2.24 -30.00 -5.29
N ARG A 129 1.69 -30.35 -6.46
CA ARG A 129 2.45 -30.62 -7.70
C ARG A 129 2.51 -29.39 -8.60
N GLY A 130 2.88 -28.24 -8.05
CA GLY A 130 3.08 -27.01 -8.81
C GLY A 130 4.39 -27.05 -9.61
N ILE A 131 4.37 -26.63 -10.88
CA ILE A 131 5.56 -26.53 -11.75
C ILE A 131 6.03 -25.07 -11.83
N THR A 132 7.34 -24.83 -11.79
CA THR A 132 7.91 -23.48 -11.92
C THR A 132 8.11 -23.08 -13.38
N LEU A 133 8.29 -21.78 -13.64
CA LEU A 133 8.62 -21.30 -14.99
C LEU A 133 9.93 -21.91 -15.51
N GLU A 134 10.94 -22.03 -14.65
CA GLU A 134 12.25 -22.62 -15.01
C GLU A 134 12.07 -24.10 -15.42
N GLN A 135 11.23 -24.85 -14.68
CA GLN A 135 10.89 -26.23 -15.00
C GLN A 135 10.05 -26.35 -16.28
N LEU A 136 9.18 -25.38 -16.58
CA LEU A 136 8.46 -25.29 -17.85
C LEU A 136 9.42 -25.00 -19.03
N CYS A 137 10.40 -24.11 -18.84
CA CYS A 137 11.41 -23.80 -19.86
C CYS A 137 12.31 -25.00 -20.20
N VAL A 138 12.48 -25.97 -19.30
CA VAL A 138 13.15 -27.25 -19.61
C VAL A 138 12.40 -27.99 -20.72
N VAL A 139 11.05 -27.96 -20.68
CA VAL A 139 10.21 -28.59 -21.71
C VAL A 139 10.38 -27.87 -23.05
N GLU A 140 10.29 -26.54 -23.09
CA GLU A 140 10.50 -25.75 -24.32
C GLU A 140 11.89 -25.97 -24.91
N SER A 141 12.93 -25.92 -24.06
CA SER A 141 14.33 -26.09 -24.48
C SER A 141 14.54 -27.48 -25.06
N PHE A 142 13.98 -28.50 -24.42
CA PHE A 142 14.10 -29.87 -24.88
C PHE A 142 13.39 -30.07 -26.23
N VAL A 143 12.16 -29.57 -26.39
CA VAL A 143 11.42 -29.61 -27.66
C VAL A 143 12.21 -28.91 -28.78
N THR A 144 12.79 -27.75 -28.47
CA THR A 144 13.58 -26.96 -29.43
C THR A 144 14.90 -27.65 -29.81
N GLN A 145 15.64 -28.19 -28.83
CA GLN A 145 16.93 -28.84 -29.06
C GLN A 145 16.80 -30.09 -29.93
N HIS A 146 15.69 -30.80 -29.83
CA HIS A 146 15.43 -32.04 -30.56
C HIS A 146 14.40 -31.87 -31.69
N ALA A 147 14.16 -30.62 -32.13
CA ALA A 147 13.21 -30.29 -33.19
C ALA A 147 13.53 -30.98 -34.53
N ASP A 148 14.81 -31.03 -34.89
CA ASP A 148 15.29 -31.60 -36.16
C ASP A 148 15.57 -33.11 -36.07
N GLU A 149 15.75 -33.64 -34.85
CA GLU A 149 16.07 -35.05 -34.61
C GLU A 149 14.83 -35.95 -34.63
N TRP A 150 13.67 -35.37 -34.33
CA TRP A 150 12.41 -36.08 -34.20
C TRP A 150 11.53 -35.78 -35.42
N GLU A 151 10.97 -36.82 -36.02
CA GLU A 151 9.94 -36.65 -37.05
C GLU A 151 8.62 -36.33 -36.34
N TRP A 152 8.49 -35.10 -35.82
CA TRP A 152 7.32 -34.67 -35.07
C TRP A 152 6.05 -34.86 -35.92
N PHE A 153 5.12 -35.66 -35.40
CA PHE A 153 3.80 -35.82 -36.00
C PHE A 153 2.73 -35.89 -34.90
N ASP A 154 1.50 -35.53 -35.25
CA ASP A 154 0.35 -35.71 -34.39
C ASP A 154 -0.03 -37.20 -34.39
N VAL A 155 0.03 -37.84 -33.23
CA VAL A 155 -0.20 -39.29 -33.08
C VAL A 155 -1.58 -39.73 -33.57
N ARG A 156 -2.59 -38.85 -33.50
CA ARG A 156 -3.96 -39.12 -33.95
C ARG A 156 -4.14 -38.89 -35.44
N SER A 157 -3.72 -37.73 -35.96
CA SER A 157 -3.93 -37.39 -37.37
C SER A 157 -2.86 -37.92 -38.32
N LYS A 158 -1.72 -38.38 -37.77
CA LYS A 158 -0.51 -38.83 -38.47
C LYS A 158 0.10 -37.77 -39.40
N GLN A 159 -0.28 -36.50 -39.23
CA GLN A 159 0.28 -35.39 -40.00
C GLN A 159 1.57 -34.87 -39.35
N PRO A 160 2.56 -34.44 -40.15
CA PRO A 160 3.76 -33.80 -39.63
C PRO A 160 3.41 -32.50 -38.91
N VAL A 161 4.12 -32.23 -37.81
CA VAL A 161 3.92 -31.06 -36.95
C VAL A 161 5.20 -30.24 -36.93
N ASP A 162 5.08 -28.94 -37.18
CA ASP A 162 6.17 -28.00 -36.92
C ASP A 162 6.44 -27.94 -35.40
N PRO A 163 7.66 -28.25 -34.93
CA PRO A 163 8.02 -28.17 -33.52
C PRO A 163 7.73 -26.79 -32.88
N ALA A 164 7.79 -25.70 -33.66
CA ALA A 164 7.45 -24.37 -33.19
C ALA A 164 5.96 -24.18 -32.87
N LEU A 165 5.10 -25.01 -33.48
CA LEU A 165 3.65 -25.06 -33.25
C LEU A 165 3.26 -26.26 -32.37
N ALA A 166 4.23 -26.96 -31.77
CA ALA A 166 3.96 -28.09 -30.91
C ALA A 166 3.13 -27.65 -29.69
N ASN A 167 1.95 -28.25 -29.57
CA ASN A 167 1.03 -28.04 -28.46
C ASN A 167 1.21 -29.11 -27.38
N LEU A 168 0.43 -29.00 -26.31
CA LEU A 168 0.59 -29.86 -25.14
C LEU A 168 0.17 -31.32 -25.40
N TYR A 169 -0.67 -31.59 -26.41
CA TYR A 169 -0.94 -32.97 -26.87
C TYR A 169 0.30 -33.61 -27.48
N HIS A 170 1.05 -32.85 -28.29
CA HIS A 170 2.31 -33.32 -28.88
C HIS A 170 3.36 -33.55 -27.80
N VAL A 171 3.58 -32.58 -26.92
CA VAL A 171 4.54 -32.69 -25.81
C VAL A 171 4.18 -33.84 -24.87
N ASN A 172 2.89 -34.07 -24.61
CA ASN A 172 2.48 -35.20 -23.78
C ASN A 172 2.85 -36.54 -24.42
N SER A 173 2.63 -36.69 -25.73
CA SER A 173 2.88 -37.92 -26.47
C SER A 173 4.37 -38.20 -26.68
N TRP A 174 5.14 -37.16 -27.00
CA TRP A 174 6.55 -37.24 -27.39
C TRP A 174 7.54 -36.97 -26.25
N LEU A 175 7.10 -36.58 -25.06
CA LEU A 175 8.02 -36.30 -23.96
C LEU A 175 7.48 -36.79 -22.61
N ILE A 176 6.30 -36.33 -22.19
CA ILE A 176 5.81 -36.58 -20.83
C ILE A 176 5.52 -38.07 -20.62
N MET A 177 4.70 -38.69 -21.49
CA MET A 177 4.33 -40.10 -21.38
C MET A 177 5.56 -41.03 -21.47
N PRO A 178 6.48 -40.87 -22.45
CA PRO A 178 7.70 -41.65 -22.52
C PRO A 178 8.64 -41.48 -21.32
N ALA A 179 8.89 -40.25 -20.85
CA ALA A 179 9.82 -39.99 -19.75
C ALA A 179 9.31 -40.49 -18.39
N THR A 180 8.00 -40.43 -18.15
CA THR A 180 7.37 -40.87 -16.89
C THR A 180 7.05 -42.37 -16.86
N ASN A 181 7.29 -43.09 -17.96
CA ASN A 181 6.88 -44.48 -18.14
C ASN A 181 7.48 -45.46 -17.11
N ALA A 182 8.77 -45.28 -16.76
CA ALA A 182 9.45 -46.21 -15.85
C ALA A 182 8.84 -46.21 -14.44
N GLU A 183 8.44 -45.04 -13.95
CA GLU A 183 8.10 -44.79 -12.54
C GLU A 183 6.61 -44.52 -12.29
N ASP A 184 5.78 -44.40 -13.33
CA ASP A 184 4.35 -44.01 -13.20
C ASP A 184 4.12 -42.76 -12.33
N CYS A 185 4.88 -41.70 -12.63
CA CYS A 185 4.84 -40.45 -11.87
C CYS A 185 4.34 -39.26 -12.71
N ALA A 186 4.05 -38.13 -12.05
CA ALA A 186 3.73 -36.89 -12.74
C ALA A 186 5.01 -36.26 -13.31
N TRP A 187 4.91 -35.48 -14.39
CA TRP A 187 6.09 -34.83 -14.99
C TRP A 187 6.87 -34.00 -13.96
N VAL A 188 6.15 -33.26 -13.10
CA VAL A 188 6.80 -32.41 -12.10
C VAL A 188 7.68 -33.21 -11.13
N GLU A 189 7.38 -34.48 -10.88
CA GLU A 189 8.18 -35.36 -9.99
C GLU A 189 9.54 -35.74 -10.61
N LEU A 190 9.75 -35.50 -11.91
CA LEU A 190 11.03 -35.66 -12.61
C LEU A 190 11.93 -34.40 -12.52
N VAL A 191 11.34 -33.24 -12.26
CA VAL A 191 12.03 -31.93 -12.31
C VAL A 191 12.00 -31.16 -10.99
N ALA A 192 11.15 -31.55 -10.05
CA ALA A 192 11.02 -30.98 -8.71
C ALA A 192 11.98 -31.60 -7.70
N LYS A 193 12.28 -30.88 -6.61
CA LYS A 193 13.11 -31.39 -5.51
C LYS A 193 12.31 -31.83 -4.28
N GLY A 194 10.99 -31.59 -4.27
CA GLY A 194 10.08 -31.91 -3.17
C GLY A 194 8.70 -31.31 -3.44
N ASN A 195 7.87 -31.20 -2.40
CA ASN A 195 6.56 -30.57 -2.50
C ASN A 195 6.68 -29.12 -3.00
N GLN A 196 5.88 -28.75 -4.01
CA GLN A 196 5.87 -27.42 -4.61
C GLN A 196 4.45 -26.86 -4.59
N ARG A 197 4.11 -26.11 -3.53
CA ARG A 197 2.78 -25.49 -3.42
C ARG A 197 2.58 -24.47 -4.56
N PRO A 198 1.56 -24.63 -5.43
CA PRO A 198 1.25 -23.65 -6.45
C PRO A 198 0.62 -22.39 -5.83
N GLN A 199 1.04 -21.22 -6.29
CA GLN A 199 0.37 -19.95 -5.97
C GLN A 199 -0.75 -19.66 -6.96
N TRP A 200 -0.63 -20.14 -8.19
CA TRP A 200 -1.58 -19.90 -9.26
C TRP A 200 -2.03 -21.20 -9.91
N PHE A 201 -3.32 -21.27 -10.24
CA PHE A 201 -3.89 -22.32 -11.06
C PHE A 201 -3.97 -21.85 -12.52
N CYS A 202 -3.46 -22.64 -13.47
CA CYS A 202 -3.57 -22.31 -14.89
C CYS A 202 -4.74 -23.07 -15.54
N SER A 203 -5.72 -22.33 -16.06
CA SER A 203 -6.77 -22.87 -16.93
C SER A 203 -6.48 -22.51 -18.38
N HIS A 204 -6.36 -23.53 -19.22
CA HIS A 204 -5.93 -23.35 -20.59
C HIS A 204 -6.36 -24.52 -21.49
N TRP A 205 -6.18 -24.34 -22.80
CA TRP A 205 -6.48 -25.34 -23.82
C TRP A 205 -5.19 -26.01 -24.32
N TRP A 206 -5.12 -27.34 -24.29
CA TRP A 206 -3.91 -28.10 -24.67
C TRP A 206 -3.49 -27.97 -26.14
N GLY A 207 -4.37 -27.48 -27.02
CA GLY A 207 -4.07 -27.36 -28.44
C GLY A 207 -3.36 -26.06 -28.82
N GLU A 208 -3.18 -25.12 -27.89
CA GLU A 208 -2.33 -23.94 -28.11
C GLU A 208 -0.84 -24.32 -28.13
N PRO A 209 0.02 -23.61 -28.88
CA PRO A 209 1.45 -23.86 -28.85
C PRO A 209 2.00 -23.73 -27.42
N VAL A 210 2.81 -24.71 -26.99
CA VAL A 210 3.40 -24.70 -25.63
C VAL A 210 4.29 -23.48 -25.43
N ARG A 211 4.92 -23.01 -26.51
CA ARG A 211 5.69 -21.78 -26.51
C ARG A 211 4.83 -20.57 -26.10
N ASP A 212 3.65 -20.41 -26.68
CA ASP A 212 2.75 -19.29 -26.39
C ASP A 212 2.19 -19.37 -24.97
N PHE A 213 1.87 -20.58 -24.50
CA PHE A 213 1.52 -20.84 -23.09
C PHE A 213 2.64 -20.37 -22.15
N ILE A 214 3.89 -20.76 -22.43
CA ILE A 214 5.05 -20.38 -21.60
C ILE A 214 5.28 -18.86 -21.65
N ARG A 215 5.07 -18.19 -22.80
CA ARG A 215 5.14 -16.73 -22.87
C ARG A 215 4.07 -16.06 -22.01
N CYS A 216 2.84 -16.58 -22.00
CA CYS A 216 1.78 -16.08 -21.11
C CYS A 216 2.12 -16.26 -19.63
N VAL A 217 2.62 -17.44 -19.24
CA VAL A 217 3.05 -17.72 -17.86
C VAL A 217 4.27 -16.87 -17.46
N SER A 218 5.22 -16.64 -18.38
CA SER A 218 6.38 -15.76 -18.17
C SER A 218 5.93 -14.34 -17.90
N GLN A 219 5.12 -13.77 -18.80
CA GLN A 219 4.61 -12.41 -18.65
C GLN A 219 3.80 -12.25 -17.36
N HIS A 220 2.95 -13.22 -17.03
CA HIS A 220 2.17 -13.20 -15.80
C HIS A 220 3.08 -13.27 -14.56
N LYS A 221 4.09 -14.16 -14.54
CA LYS A 221 5.10 -14.23 -13.47
C LYS A 221 5.82 -12.90 -13.34
N GLU A 222 6.28 -12.31 -14.43
CA GLU A 222 6.95 -11.01 -14.42
C GLU A 222 6.07 -9.91 -13.83
N VAL A 223 4.80 -9.84 -14.22
CA VAL A 223 3.87 -8.81 -13.72
C VAL A 223 3.50 -9.02 -12.24
N ARG A 224 3.21 -10.26 -11.81
CA ARG A 224 2.76 -10.55 -10.44
C ARG A 224 3.89 -10.73 -9.43
N CYS A 225 5.07 -11.21 -9.84
CA CYS A 225 6.22 -11.44 -8.95
C CYS A 225 7.08 -10.20 -8.70
N PHE A 226 6.86 -9.11 -9.43
CA PHE A 226 7.55 -7.86 -9.17
C PHE A 226 7.21 -7.38 -7.73
N ASN A 227 8.16 -7.59 -6.81
CA ASN A 227 8.21 -7.21 -5.38
C ASN A 227 7.73 -8.18 -4.28
N LEU A 228 7.52 -9.48 -4.55
CA LEU A 228 7.25 -10.44 -3.45
C LEU A 228 8.51 -10.96 -2.71
N GLY A 229 9.70 -10.51 -3.10
CA GLY A 229 10.97 -10.87 -2.44
C GLY A 229 11.16 -10.31 -1.02
N SER A 230 10.26 -9.45 -0.51
CA SER A 230 10.35 -8.87 0.84
C SER A 230 9.30 -9.39 1.83
N ALA A 231 8.21 -10.04 1.38
CA ALA A 231 7.11 -10.46 2.26
C ALA A 231 7.04 -11.97 2.56
N ARG A 232 7.94 -12.79 1.99
CA ARG A 232 8.01 -14.25 2.23
C ARG A 232 9.40 -14.75 2.63
N ALA A 233 10.29 -13.86 3.08
CA ALA A 233 11.64 -14.22 3.49
C ALA A 233 11.70 -15.10 4.76
N ASP A 234 10.58 -15.32 5.45
CA ASP A 234 10.50 -16.17 6.64
C ASP A 234 10.21 -17.66 6.32
N SER A 235 10.14 -18.07 5.06
CA SER A 235 10.07 -19.49 4.69
C SER A 235 11.02 -19.81 3.54
N GLU A 236 12.06 -20.60 3.81
CA GLU A 236 13.02 -21.13 2.83
C GLU A 236 12.39 -22.05 1.74
N GLU A 237 11.06 -22.12 1.59
CA GLU A 237 10.39 -23.17 0.80
C GLU A 237 9.32 -22.74 -0.24
N SER A 238 8.91 -21.48 -0.36
CA SER A 238 7.82 -21.13 -1.29
C SER A 238 8.32 -20.73 -2.69
N VAL A 239 8.70 -21.70 -3.51
CA VAL A 239 9.01 -21.52 -4.95
C VAL A 239 7.75 -21.05 -5.72
N TRP A 240 7.88 -20.07 -6.63
CA TRP A 240 6.76 -19.58 -7.45
C TRP A 240 6.36 -20.60 -8.52
N ALA A 241 5.25 -21.27 -8.30
CA ALA A 241 4.79 -22.42 -9.04
C ALA A 241 3.34 -22.28 -9.50
N TYR A 242 3.07 -22.87 -10.66
CA TYR A 242 1.76 -22.93 -11.29
C TYR A 242 1.25 -24.36 -11.24
N TRP A 243 -0.02 -24.55 -10.89
CA TRP A 243 -0.66 -25.84 -11.08
C TRP A 243 -1.14 -25.93 -12.53
N VAL A 244 -0.58 -26.87 -13.29
CA VAL A 244 -0.88 -27.06 -14.72
C VAL A 244 -1.17 -28.55 -14.94
N CYS A 245 -2.37 -28.85 -15.44
CA CYS A 245 -2.92 -30.20 -15.42
C CYS A 245 -2.06 -31.26 -16.12
N ALA A 246 -1.39 -30.96 -17.24
CA ALA A 246 -0.53 -31.94 -17.92
C ALA A 246 0.71 -32.33 -17.11
N TYR A 247 1.26 -31.40 -16.33
CA TYR A 247 2.49 -31.61 -15.59
C TYR A 247 2.27 -32.13 -14.16
N ALA A 248 1.12 -31.79 -13.56
CA ALA A 248 0.76 -32.16 -12.20
C ALA A 248 0.08 -33.55 -12.11
N ASN A 249 -0.72 -33.93 -13.11
CA ASN A 249 -1.41 -35.21 -13.12
C ASN A 249 -0.51 -36.34 -13.62
N ARG A 250 -0.67 -37.54 -13.04
CA ARG A 250 -0.04 -38.78 -13.54
C ARG A 250 -0.73 -39.23 -14.83
N GLN A 251 -0.09 -39.03 -15.98
CA GLN A 251 -0.73 -39.21 -17.28
C GLN A 251 -1.06 -40.67 -17.63
N HIS A 252 -0.28 -41.63 -17.12
CA HIS A 252 -0.58 -43.07 -17.27
C HIS A 252 -1.75 -43.54 -16.39
N SER A 253 -2.10 -42.77 -15.36
CA SER A 253 -3.11 -43.11 -14.34
C SER A 253 -4.14 -41.98 -14.17
N LEU A 254 -4.48 -41.29 -15.26
CA LEU A 254 -5.27 -40.05 -15.24
C LEU A 254 -6.68 -40.22 -14.64
N GLU A 255 -7.28 -41.41 -14.76
CA GLU A 255 -8.61 -41.70 -14.22
C GLU A 255 -8.65 -41.62 -12.67
N ALA A 256 -7.53 -41.96 -12.02
CA ALA A 256 -7.39 -41.80 -10.57
C ALA A 256 -7.26 -40.33 -10.15
N GLU A 257 -6.74 -39.45 -11.02
CA GLU A 257 -6.58 -38.02 -10.77
C GLU A 257 -7.90 -37.24 -11.00
N LEU A 258 -8.67 -37.63 -12.01
CA LEU A 258 -9.96 -36.99 -12.35
C LEU A 258 -11.08 -37.36 -11.37
N SER A 259 -11.04 -38.59 -10.82
CA SER A 259 -12.10 -39.14 -9.96
C SER A 259 -13.48 -39.21 -10.65
N SER A 260 -14.42 -39.94 -10.02
CA SER A 260 -15.80 -40.02 -10.51
C SER A 260 -16.64 -38.78 -10.16
N ASP A 261 -16.31 -38.09 -9.07
CA ASP A 261 -16.90 -36.80 -8.72
C ASP A 261 -15.92 -35.66 -9.07
N PRO A 262 -16.30 -34.73 -9.98
CA PRO A 262 -15.50 -33.55 -10.32
C PRO A 262 -15.05 -32.73 -9.11
N LYS A 263 -15.79 -32.72 -8.00
CA LYS A 263 -15.41 -32.00 -6.76
C LYS A 263 -14.33 -32.72 -5.94
N SER A 264 -13.98 -33.95 -6.31
CA SER A 264 -12.88 -34.72 -5.72
C SER A 264 -11.65 -34.84 -6.63
N SER A 265 -11.74 -34.24 -7.83
CA SER A 265 -10.67 -34.21 -8.82
C SER A 265 -9.43 -33.45 -8.34
N SER A 266 -8.29 -33.73 -8.94
CA SER A 266 -7.03 -32.99 -8.71
C SER A 266 -7.19 -31.48 -9.00
N PHE A 267 -7.99 -31.13 -10.01
CA PHE A 267 -8.34 -29.76 -10.39
C PHE A 267 -9.02 -29.01 -9.23
N PHE A 268 -10.06 -29.61 -8.66
CA PHE A 268 -10.80 -29.01 -7.54
C PHE A 268 -9.89 -28.84 -6.32
N LYS A 269 -9.09 -29.86 -5.98
CA LYS A 269 -8.14 -29.81 -4.85
C LYS A 269 -7.12 -28.69 -5.00
N ALA A 270 -6.56 -28.51 -6.21
CA ALA A 270 -5.61 -27.43 -6.48
C ALA A 270 -6.26 -26.04 -6.37
N LEU A 271 -7.47 -25.85 -6.90
CA LEU A 271 -8.23 -24.59 -6.80
C LEU A 271 -8.52 -24.16 -5.35
N GLN A 272 -8.65 -25.12 -4.42
CA GLN A 272 -8.83 -24.80 -3.00
C GLN A 272 -7.55 -24.25 -2.33
N LEU A 273 -6.37 -24.49 -2.91
CA LEU A 273 -5.07 -24.19 -2.30
C LEU A 273 -4.43 -22.87 -2.78
N VAL A 274 -4.71 -22.47 -4.02
CA VAL A 274 -4.06 -21.35 -4.73
C VAL A 274 -4.57 -19.97 -4.29
N GLU A 275 -3.80 -18.93 -4.62
CA GLU A 275 -4.08 -17.52 -4.37
C GLU A 275 -4.82 -16.86 -5.54
N GLY A 276 -4.59 -17.34 -6.76
CA GLY A 276 -5.26 -16.86 -7.96
C GLY A 276 -5.36 -17.90 -9.08
N MET A 277 -6.11 -17.53 -10.11
CA MET A 277 -6.33 -18.30 -11.33
C MET A 277 -5.86 -17.48 -12.53
N LEU A 278 -5.00 -18.07 -13.36
CA LEU A 278 -4.57 -17.53 -14.64
C LEU A 278 -5.31 -18.27 -15.76
N ILE A 279 -6.12 -17.55 -16.52
CA ILE A 279 -6.77 -18.06 -17.72
C ILE A 279 -5.93 -17.66 -18.93
N ILE A 280 -5.47 -18.64 -19.71
CA ILE A 280 -4.71 -18.39 -20.93
C ILE A 280 -5.62 -18.62 -22.13
N LEU A 281 -5.83 -17.58 -22.92
CA LEU A 281 -6.68 -17.58 -24.10
C LEU A 281 -5.83 -17.69 -25.36
N ASP A 282 -6.19 -18.63 -26.23
CA ASP A 282 -5.77 -18.61 -27.63
C ASP A 282 -6.59 -17.58 -28.41
N THR A 283 -6.22 -17.34 -29.68
CA THR A 283 -6.90 -16.34 -30.52
C THR A 283 -8.39 -16.62 -30.72
N ASN A 284 -8.83 -17.87 -30.58
CA ASN A 284 -10.25 -18.24 -30.67
C ASN A 284 -10.98 -18.23 -29.31
N ALA A 285 -10.27 -17.95 -28.22
CA ALA A 285 -10.78 -18.07 -26.85
C ALA A 285 -11.42 -19.44 -26.57
N THR A 286 -10.83 -20.50 -27.15
CA THR A 286 -11.22 -21.90 -27.04
C THR A 286 -11.45 -22.37 -25.60
N PRO A 287 -10.69 -21.93 -24.57
CA PRO A 287 -11.01 -22.28 -23.18
C PRO A 287 -12.47 -22.01 -22.78
N PHE A 288 -13.11 -20.97 -23.31
CA PHE A 288 -14.52 -20.68 -23.01
C PHE A 288 -15.52 -21.68 -23.62
N THR A 289 -15.07 -22.53 -24.54
CA THR A 289 -15.85 -23.61 -25.16
C THR A 289 -15.58 -24.98 -24.52
N ARG A 290 -14.68 -25.05 -23.53
CA ARG A 290 -14.23 -26.29 -22.90
C ARG A 290 -14.87 -26.44 -21.53
N LEU A 291 -15.51 -27.58 -21.29
CA LEU A 291 -16.34 -27.77 -20.10
C LEU A 291 -15.51 -27.78 -18.80
N TRP A 292 -14.32 -28.39 -18.82
CA TRP A 292 -13.40 -28.37 -17.67
C TRP A 292 -12.95 -26.94 -17.33
N CYS A 293 -12.57 -26.13 -18.32
CA CYS A 293 -12.19 -24.73 -18.11
C CYS A 293 -13.35 -23.89 -17.55
N ALA A 294 -14.57 -24.10 -18.05
CA ALA A 294 -15.75 -23.43 -17.53
C ALA A 294 -16.06 -23.86 -16.08
N PHE A 295 -15.89 -25.15 -15.76
CA PHE A 295 -16.03 -25.66 -14.39
C PHE A 295 -14.97 -25.10 -13.45
N GLU A 296 -13.71 -25.00 -13.88
CA GLU A 296 -12.61 -24.40 -13.12
C GLU A 296 -12.89 -22.93 -12.81
N ALA A 297 -13.24 -22.14 -13.84
CA ALA A 297 -13.57 -20.73 -13.69
C ALA A 297 -14.78 -20.53 -12.77
N TYR A 298 -15.83 -21.34 -12.95
CA TYR A 298 -16.99 -21.32 -12.06
C TYR A 298 -16.62 -21.68 -10.61
N THR A 299 -15.82 -22.71 -10.41
CA THR A 299 -15.42 -23.20 -9.08
C THR A 299 -14.55 -22.19 -8.34
N ALA A 300 -13.57 -21.60 -9.05
CA ALA A 300 -12.71 -20.55 -8.51
C ALA A 300 -13.53 -19.35 -8.00
N LEU A 301 -14.69 -19.11 -8.59
CA LEU A 301 -15.45 -17.87 -8.39
C LEU A 301 -16.74 -18.07 -7.58
N SER A 302 -17.23 -19.31 -7.46
CA SER A 302 -18.48 -19.65 -6.73
C SER A 302 -18.26 -20.16 -5.30
N GLY A 303 -17.01 -20.51 -4.95
CA GLY A 303 -16.71 -21.33 -3.78
C GLY A 303 -15.91 -20.65 -2.68
N ARG A 304 -16.32 -19.49 -2.14
CA ARG A 304 -15.85 -18.99 -0.81
C ARG A 304 -16.96 -18.17 -0.11
N LYS A 305 -17.75 -18.82 0.75
CA LYS A 305 -18.86 -18.20 1.49
C LYS A 305 -18.52 -17.74 2.93
N ASP A 306 -17.31 -17.97 3.44
CA ASP A 306 -16.99 -17.74 4.85
C ASP A 306 -15.67 -16.96 5.04
N GLY A 307 -15.68 -15.65 4.81
CA GLY A 307 -14.63 -14.74 5.32
C GLY A 307 -13.20 -14.90 4.75
N HIS A 308 -12.96 -15.78 3.78
CA HIS A 308 -11.67 -15.92 3.10
C HIS A 308 -11.55 -15.02 1.86
N GLN A 309 -10.34 -14.49 1.61
CA GLN A 309 -10.02 -13.62 0.47
C GLN A 309 -10.48 -14.23 -0.88
N HIS A 310 -11.06 -13.39 -1.75
CA HIS A 310 -11.44 -13.73 -3.12
C HIS A 310 -10.20 -14.21 -3.92
N LEU A 311 -10.33 -15.26 -4.74
CA LEU A 311 -9.26 -15.72 -5.65
C LEU A 311 -9.01 -14.63 -6.71
N LEU A 312 -7.76 -14.22 -6.90
CA LEU A 312 -7.42 -13.27 -7.98
C LEU A 312 -7.65 -13.93 -9.35
N LEU A 313 -8.18 -13.17 -10.31
CA LEU A 313 -8.42 -13.68 -11.66
C LEU A 313 -7.65 -12.87 -12.72
N ASP A 314 -6.68 -13.52 -13.34
CA ASP A 314 -5.87 -12.92 -14.41
C ASP A 314 -6.13 -13.61 -15.73
N ILE A 315 -6.07 -12.84 -16.82
CA ILE A 315 -6.33 -13.32 -18.18
C ILE A 315 -5.17 -12.94 -19.06
N ALA A 316 -4.50 -13.93 -19.64
CA ALA A 316 -3.41 -13.74 -20.59
C ALA A 316 -3.79 -14.22 -21.98
N THR A 317 -3.22 -13.61 -23.01
CA THR A 317 -3.33 -14.06 -24.39
C THR A 317 -2.05 -13.77 -25.14
N LYS A 318 -1.64 -14.67 -26.03
CA LYS A 318 -0.55 -14.43 -26.98
C LYS A 318 -1.11 -14.43 -28.39
N ASP A 319 -1.36 -13.24 -28.92
CA ASP A 319 -1.73 -13.05 -30.31
C ASP A 319 -0.46 -13.08 -31.19
N PRO A 320 -0.48 -13.72 -32.38
CA PRO A 320 0.62 -13.64 -33.35
C PRO A 320 1.08 -12.21 -33.67
N GLY A 321 0.19 -11.22 -33.61
CA GLY A 321 0.53 -9.81 -33.87
C GLY A 321 1.20 -9.07 -32.71
N LEU A 322 1.26 -9.68 -31.52
CA LEU A 322 1.88 -9.09 -30.34
C LEU A 322 3.30 -9.62 -30.13
N GLU A 323 4.23 -8.75 -29.74
CA GLU A 323 5.59 -9.16 -29.42
C GLU A 323 5.64 -9.92 -28.08
N THR A 324 4.98 -9.39 -27.06
CA THR A 324 4.81 -10.00 -25.73
C THR A 324 3.37 -10.50 -25.53
N ALA A 325 3.15 -11.37 -24.54
CA ALA A 325 1.78 -11.76 -24.18
C ALA A 325 1.05 -10.56 -23.55
N ALA A 326 -0.21 -10.35 -23.90
CA ALA A 326 -1.04 -9.34 -23.26
C ALA A 326 -1.72 -9.92 -22.02
N LEU A 327 -1.89 -9.10 -20.98
CA LEU A 327 -2.41 -9.52 -19.69
C LEU A 327 -3.44 -8.51 -19.14
N LEU A 328 -4.59 -9.01 -18.69
CA LEU A 328 -5.52 -8.31 -17.78
C LEU A 328 -5.32 -8.85 -16.37
N THR A 329 -5.24 -7.96 -15.38
CA THR A 329 -5.01 -8.33 -13.99
C THR A 329 -6.14 -7.86 -13.09
N ASP A 330 -6.61 -8.73 -12.20
CA ASP A 330 -7.53 -8.34 -11.14
C ASP A 330 -6.78 -7.62 -10.01
N GLY A 331 -7.14 -6.37 -9.75
CA GLY A 331 -6.46 -5.49 -8.80
C GLY A 331 -5.04 -5.07 -9.22
N LEU A 332 -4.45 -4.21 -8.39
CA LEU A 332 -3.08 -3.72 -8.53
C LEU A 332 -2.07 -4.81 -8.11
N THR A 333 -0.94 -4.85 -8.80
CA THR A 333 0.25 -5.63 -8.42
C THR A 333 0.88 -5.09 -7.14
N ALA A 334 1.73 -5.88 -6.47
CA ALA A 334 2.40 -5.45 -5.24
C ALA A 334 3.22 -4.17 -5.46
N ALA A 335 3.92 -4.04 -6.59
CA ALA A 335 4.68 -2.86 -6.95
C ALA A 335 3.79 -1.62 -7.18
N GLU A 336 2.65 -1.78 -7.87
CA GLU A 336 1.66 -0.71 -8.06
C GLU A 336 1.06 -0.26 -6.70
N GLN A 337 0.74 -1.20 -5.80
CA GLN A 337 0.25 -0.89 -4.44
C GLN A 337 1.30 -0.19 -3.57
N GLN A 338 2.58 -0.58 -3.68
CA GLN A 338 3.68 0.06 -2.97
C GLN A 338 3.92 1.49 -3.48
N LEU A 339 3.83 1.71 -4.80
CA LEU A 339 3.90 3.03 -5.41
C LEU A 339 2.77 3.93 -4.89
N GLU A 340 1.54 3.43 -4.89
CA GLU A 340 0.39 4.16 -4.36
C GLU A 340 0.56 4.49 -2.86
N SER A 341 1.03 3.53 -2.07
CA SER A 341 1.32 3.70 -0.64
C SER A 341 2.51 4.66 -0.38
N ALA A 342 3.48 4.75 -1.29
CA ALA A 342 4.60 5.68 -1.20
C ALA A 342 4.16 7.12 -1.50
N LEU A 343 3.33 7.31 -2.53
CA LEU A 343 2.73 8.61 -2.88
C LEU A 343 1.80 9.12 -1.77
N GLN A 344 1.04 8.23 -1.12
CA GLN A 344 0.22 8.56 0.04
C GLN A 344 1.05 8.95 1.28
N ARG A 345 2.24 8.37 1.48
CA ARG A 345 3.13 8.69 2.60
C ARG A 345 3.91 9.99 2.42
N GLN A 346 4.24 10.38 1.18
CA GLN A 346 4.83 11.69 0.87
C GLN A 346 3.81 12.84 1.00
N SER A 347 2.53 12.53 0.82
CA SER A 347 1.41 13.41 1.15
C SER A 347 1.12 13.34 2.65
N GLY A 348 1.89 14.07 3.47
CA GLY A 348 1.51 14.32 4.87
C GLY A 348 0.09 14.92 4.97
N PRO A 349 -0.48 15.10 6.18
CA PRO A 349 -1.74 15.84 6.32
C PRO A 349 -1.52 17.26 5.79
N THR A 350 -1.89 17.50 4.54
CA THR A 350 -1.63 18.75 3.83
C THR A 350 -2.40 19.87 4.54
N ARG A 351 -1.66 20.72 5.25
CA ARG A 351 -2.13 22.04 5.68
C ARG A 351 -2.15 22.95 4.45
N GLY A 352 -3.16 22.80 3.59
CA GLY A 352 -3.42 23.71 2.48
C GLY A 352 -3.93 23.02 1.21
N PRO A 353 -4.60 23.76 0.31
CA PRO A 353 -5.03 23.25 -0.98
C PRO A 353 -3.84 22.74 -1.79
N PRO A 354 -3.96 21.58 -2.48
CA PRO A 354 -3.07 21.31 -3.58
C PRO A 354 -3.23 22.43 -4.62
N PRO A 355 -2.13 22.87 -5.27
CA PRO A 355 -2.22 23.83 -6.36
C PRO A 355 -3.21 23.33 -7.42
N GLN A 356 -3.99 24.26 -7.97
CA GLN A 356 -5.06 24.01 -8.94
C GLN A 356 -4.55 23.09 -10.07
N GLY A 357 -5.26 21.97 -10.31
CA GLY A 357 -4.97 21.05 -11.42
C GLY A 357 -4.17 19.78 -11.09
N GLY A 358 -3.96 19.42 -9.82
CA GLY A 358 -3.20 18.23 -9.44
C GLY A 358 -3.91 16.90 -9.75
N MET A 359 -3.72 16.39 -10.97
CA MET A 359 -4.05 15.05 -11.50
C MET A 359 -3.25 13.91 -10.82
N GLY A 360 -3.14 13.96 -9.49
CA GLY A 360 -2.17 13.18 -8.69
C GLY A 360 -2.75 12.00 -7.91
N ALA A 361 -4.05 11.72 -8.00
CA ALA A 361 -4.62 10.50 -7.44
C ALA A 361 -4.59 9.40 -8.52
N ASN A 362 -3.87 8.30 -8.25
CA ASN A 362 -3.97 7.02 -8.96
C ASN A 362 -2.98 6.76 -10.13
N LEU A 363 -1.71 7.21 -10.01
CA LEU A 363 -0.62 6.80 -10.93
C LEU A 363 -0.51 5.27 -11.09
N ALA A 364 -0.61 4.52 -9.99
CA ALA A 364 -0.57 3.06 -10.00
C ALA A 364 -1.65 2.44 -10.89
N LYS A 365 -2.84 3.03 -10.89
CA LYS A 365 -3.97 2.62 -11.74
C LYS A 365 -3.74 2.97 -13.21
N ARG A 366 -3.17 4.15 -13.50
CA ARG A 366 -2.75 4.54 -14.86
C ARG A 366 -1.77 3.53 -15.44
N LEU A 367 -0.78 3.10 -14.65
CA LEU A 367 0.22 2.12 -15.06
C LEU A 367 -0.38 0.73 -15.31
N GLN A 368 -1.28 0.29 -14.43
CA GLN A 368 -2.05 -0.94 -14.63
C GLN A 368 -2.73 -0.92 -16.00
N LEU A 369 -3.46 0.14 -16.32
CA LEU A 369 -4.22 0.24 -17.56
C LEU A 369 -3.37 0.45 -18.80
N TYR A 370 -2.26 1.19 -18.68
CA TYR A 370 -1.29 1.32 -19.76
C TYR A 370 -0.74 -0.06 -20.16
N ARG A 371 -0.32 -0.87 -19.19
CA ARG A 371 0.12 -2.25 -19.42
C ARG A 371 -0.98 -3.13 -20.03
N GLN A 372 -2.22 -2.93 -19.59
CA GLN A 372 -3.38 -3.68 -20.10
C GLN A 372 -3.86 -3.22 -21.49
N ARG A 373 -3.37 -2.10 -22.03
CA ARG A 373 -3.85 -1.52 -23.30
C ARG A 373 -3.61 -2.43 -24.51
N ALA A 374 -2.54 -3.22 -24.45
CA ALA A 374 -2.18 -4.20 -25.47
C ALA A 374 -3.15 -5.40 -25.53
N PHE A 375 -4.02 -5.56 -24.53
CA PHE A 375 -5.01 -6.63 -24.53
C PHE A 375 -6.10 -6.38 -25.57
N THR A 376 -6.29 -7.36 -26.45
CA THR A 376 -7.29 -7.34 -27.52
C THR A 376 -8.65 -7.71 -26.96
N LEU A 377 -9.57 -6.74 -26.86
CA LEU A 377 -10.92 -6.95 -26.32
C LEU A 377 -11.76 -7.89 -27.17
N GLU A 378 -11.43 -8.08 -28.45
CA GLU A 378 -12.13 -9.02 -29.34
C GLU A 378 -11.99 -10.47 -28.85
N VAL A 379 -10.81 -10.87 -28.38
CA VAL A 379 -10.58 -12.21 -27.82
C VAL A 379 -11.41 -12.40 -26.55
N LEU A 380 -11.44 -11.38 -25.68
CA LEU A 380 -12.27 -11.40 -24.47
C LEU A 380 -13.77 -11.42 -24.79
N SER A 381 -14.19 -10.70 -25.84
CA SER A 381 -15.59 -10.56 -26.24
C SER A 381 -16.25 -11.91 -26.56
N ARG A 382 -15.47 -12.86 -27.07
CA ARG A 382 -15.92 -14.23 -27.37
C ARG A 382 -16.33 -15.01 -26.11
N GLY A 383 -15.81 -14.63 -24.94
CA GLY A 383 -16.13 -15.23 -23.65
C GLY A 383 -17.30 -14.59 -22.91
N LEU A 384 -17.85 -13.47 -23.39
CA LEU A 384 -18.86 -12.70 -22.65
C LEU A 384 -20.24 -13.38 -22.60
N GLN A 385 -20.47 -14.37 -23.45
CA GLN A 385 -21.71 -15.15 -23.52
C GLN A 385 -21.38 -16.64 -23.63
N PRO A 386 -20.78 -17.25 -22.59
CA PRO A 386 -20.41 -18.64 -22.65
C PRO A 386 -21.66 -19.51 -22.69
N LYS A 387 -21.55 -20.68 -23.34
CA LYS A 387 -22.63 -21.65 -23.47
C LYS A 387 -22.20 -22.99 -22.88
N LEU A 388 -22.29 -23.09 -21.56
CA LEU A 388 -21.82 -24.26 -20.81
C LEU A 388 -22.38 -25.60 -21.32
N HIS A 389 -23.66 -25.65 -21.72
CA HIS A 389 -24.30 -26.89 -22.20
C HIS A 389 -23.83 -27.32 -23.60
N GLU A 390 -23.29 -26.40 -24.40
CA GLU A 390 -22.66 -26.68 -25.72
C GLU A 390 -21.14 -26.95 -25.58
N ALA A 391 -20.58 -26.79 -24.38
CA ALA A 391 -19.14 -26.93 -24.15
C ALA A 391 -18.67 -28.39 -24.28
N GLN A 392 -17.47 -28.56 -24.83
CA GLN A 392 -16.92 -29.86 -25.18
C GLN A 392 -16.01 -30.42 -24.08
N ALA A 393 -16.00 -31.75 -23.95
CA ALA A 393 -15.04 -32.51 -23.15
C ALA A 393 -14.44 -33.64 -23.99
N SER A 394 -13.19 -34.02 -23.71
CA SER A 394 -12.51 -35.07 -24.46
C SER A 394 -13.09 -36.47 -24.22
N LYS A 395 -13.72 -36.69 -23.05
CA LYS A 395 -14.49 -37.89 -22.72
C LYS A 395 -15.95 -37.47 -22.47
N GLU A 396 -16.89 -38.19 -23.07
CA GLU A 396 -18.33 -37.91 -22.91
C GLU A 396 -18.80 -38.14 -21.45
N GLU A 397 -18.15 -39.05 -20.72
CA GLU A 397 -18.42 -39.27 -19.29
C GLU A 397 -18.13 -38.03 -18.45
N ASP A 398 -16.99 -37.35 -18.69
CA ASP A 398 -16.65 -36.10 -18.02
C ASP A 398 -17.67 -35.01 -18.35
N ARG A 399 -18.11 -34.95 -19.62
CA ARG A 399 -19.16 -34.01 -20.05
C ARG A 399 -20.41 -34.19 -19.20
N ARG A 400 -20.85 -35.44 -19.06
CA ARG A 400 -22.05 -35.77 -18.28
C ARG A 400 -21.89 -35.44 -16.81
N ARG A 401 -20.79 -35.89 -16.18
CA ARG A 401 -20.55 -35.73 -14.74
C ARG A 401 -20.39 -34.28 -14.31
N ILE A 402 -19.69 -33.44 -15.09
CA ILE A 402 -19.52 -32.02 -14.77
C ILE A 402 -20.85 -31.27 -14.88
N LEU A 403 -21.59 -31.46 -15.99
CA LEU A 403 -22.89 -30.82 -16.17
C LEU A 403 -23.89 -31.24 -15.08
N ASN A 404 -23.88 -32.52 -14.69
CA ASN A 404 -24.72 -33.02 -13.60
C ASN A 404 -24.27 -32.52 -12.22
N SER A 405 -22.96 -32.30 -12.01
CA SER A 405 -22.42 -31.73 -10.77
C SER A 405 -22.85 -30.27 -10.57
N ILE A 406 -22.89 -29.48 -11.66
CA ILE A 406 -23.32 -28.07 -11.65
C ILE A 406 -24.81 -27.94 -11.31
N VAL A 407 -25.65 -28.85 -11.82
CA VAL A 407 -27.09 -28.88 -11.48
C VAL A 407 -27.39 -29.64 -10.18
N GLN A 408 -26.36 -30.21 -9.54
CA GLN A 408 -26.45 -30.99 -8.30
C GLN A 408 -27.41 -32.19 -8.44
N LYS A 409 -27.29 -32.93 -9.54
CA LYS A 409 -28.10 -34.14 -9.80
C LYS A 409 -27.69 -35.27 -8.86
N ASP A 410 -28.64 -36.08 -8.39
CA ASP A 410 -28.39 -37.21 -7.49
C ASP A 410 -27.45 -38.28 -8.10
N SER A 411 -27.48 -38.42 -9.42
CA SER A 411 -26.58 -39.31 -10.17
C SER A 411 -25.80 -38.51 -11.21
N LEU A 412 -24.47 -38.57 -11.12
CA LEU A 412 -23.57 -37.85 -12.03
C LEU A 412 -23.46 -38.51 -13.42
N ASP A 413 -23.79 -39.80 -13.56
CA ASP A 413 -23.71 -40.53 -14.83
C ASP A 413 -24.98 -40.42 -15.69
N ALA A 414 -26.04 -39.81 -15.16
CA ALA A 414 -27.30 -39.59 -15.87
C ALA A 414 -27.12 -38.70 -17.12
N GLU A 415 -28.09 -38.72 -18.05
CA GLU A 415 -28.06 -37.76 -19.17
C GLU A 415 -28.20 -36.31 -18.65
N PRO A 416 -27.33 -35.38 -19.10
CA PRO A 416 -27.42 -33.97 -18.75
C PRO A 416 -28.70 -33.35 -19.30
N ASP A 417 -29.22 -32.36 -18.59
CA ASP A 417 -30.38 -31.63 -19.06
C ASP A 417 -29.98 -30.75 -20.26
N CYS A 418 -30.84 -30.65 -21.27
CA CYS A 418 -30.57 -29.80 -22.43
C CYS A 418 -30.61 -28.30 -22.08
N GLN A 419 -31.32 -27.94 -21.00
CA GLN A 419 -31.43 -26.60 -20.43
C GLN A 419 -31.65 -26.71 -18.92
N HIS A 420 -31.02 -25.83 -18.12
CA HIS A 420 -31.22 -25.79 -16.67
C HIS A 420 -30.88 -24.39 -16.13
N VAL A 421 -31.61 -23.90 -15.13
CA VAL A 421 -31.41 -22.56 -14.54
C VAL A 421 -29.99 -22.36 -14.00
N ASN A 422 -29.38 -23.39 -13.41
CA ASN A 422 -27.99 -23.32 -12.95
C ASN A 422 -27.00 -23.15 -14.10
N TYR A 423 -27.28 -23.65 -15.32
CA TYR A 423 -26.43 -23.37 -16.48
C TYR A 423 -26.50 -21.89 -16.85
N ASP A 424 -27.69 -21.29 -16.82
CA ASP A 424 -27.87 -19.86 -17.11
C ASP A 424 -27.17 -18.99 -16.06
N VAL A 425 -27.25 -19.37 -14.77
CA VAL A 425 -26.54 -18.70 -13.68
C VAL A 425 -25.02 -18.78 -13.89
N VAL A 426 -24.48 -19.95 -14.24
CA VAL A 426 -23.05 -20.09 -14.52
C VAL A 426 -22.65 -19.26 -15.74
N ASN A 427 -23.43 -19.31 -16.82
CA ASN A 427 -23.13 -18.59 -18.06
C ASN A 427 -23.09 -17.07 -17.85
N THR A 428 -24.11 -16.53 -17.19
CA THR A 428 -24.21 -15.09 -16.90
C THR A 428 -23.13 -14.63 -15.92
N SER A 429 -22.80 -15.45 -14.92
CA SER A 429 -21.71 -15.14 -13.97
C SER A 429 -20.34 -15.13 -14.66
N LEU A 430 -20.03 -16.16 -15.45
CA LEU A 430 -18.76 -16.22 -16.20
C LEU A 430 -18.64 -15.05 -17.19
N GLY A 431 -19.69 -14.78 -17.97
CA GLY A 431 -19.71 -13.65 -18.90
C GLY A 431 -19.53 -12.30 -18.20
N GLY A 432 -20.19 -12.10 -17.06
CA GLY A 432 -20.05 -10.91 -16.23
C GLY A 432 -18.64 -10.72 -15.69
N ILE A 433 -18.00 -11.78 -15.22
CA ILE A 433 -16.62 -11.79 -14.74
C ILE A 433 -15.65 -11.31 -15.82
N PHE A 434 -15.73 -11.89 -17.02
CA PHE A 434 -14.87 -11.48 -18.13
C PHE A 434 -15.16 -10.05 -18.56
N ALA A 435 -16.43 -9.63 -18.54
CA ALA A 435 -16.80 -8.26 -18.84
C ALA A 435 -16.21 -7.28 -17.82
N ARG A 436 -16.19 -7.61 -16.51
CA ARG A 436 -15.56 -6.76 -15.47
C ARG A 436 -14.06 -6.63 -15.70
N ALA A 437 -13.38 -7.73 -16.03
CA ALA A 437 -11.94 -7.74 -16.30
C ALA A 437 -11.56 -6.80 -17.45
N GLY A 438 -12.43 -6.64 -18.46
CA GLY A 438 -12.20 -5.75 -19.60
C GLY A 438 -12.94 -4.41 -19.57
N LEU A 439 -13.72 -4.09 -18.53
CA LEU A 439 -14.64 -2.94 -18.53
C LEU A 439 -13.92 -1.60 -18.69
N GLU A 440 -12.86 -1.36 -17.91
CA GLU A 440 -12.10 -0.10 -17.97
C GLU A 440 -11.46 0.08 -19.35
N GLN A 441 -10.92 -0.99 -19.95
CA GLN A 441 -10.39 -0.96 -21.32
C GLN A 441 -11.49 -0.75 -22.36
N ALA A 442 -12.66 -1.35 -22.18
CA ALA A 442 -13.80 -1.19 -23.09
C ALA A 442 -14.35 0.24 -23.05
N LEU A 443 -14.39 0.86 -21.88
CA LEU A 443 -14.71 2.29 -21.71
C LEU A 443 -13.67 3.15 -22.43
N LEU A 444 -12.38 2.94 -22.16
CA LEU A 444 -11.29 3.72 -22.77
C LEU A 444 -11.29 3.66 -24.31
N LYS A 445 -11.59 2.48 -24.87
CA LYS A 445 -11.64 2.27 -26.34
C LYS A 445 -12.99 2.65 -26.95
N GLY A 446 -14.00 2.98 -26.15
CA GLY A 446 -15.37 3.26 -26.62
C GLY A 446 -16.08 2.04 -27.23
N GLN A 447 -15.71 0.83 -26.84
CA GLN A 447 -16.17 -0.43 -27.45
C GLN A 447 -17.22 -1.19 -26.60
N VAL A 448 -17.74 -0.58 -25.55
CA VAL A 448 -18.70 -1.19 -24.60
C VAL A 448 -19.95 -1.77 -25.29
N LYS A 449 -20.52 -1.01 -26.24
CA LYS A 449 -21.72 -1.41 -26.98
C LYS A 449 -21.41 -2.40 -28.09
N GLU A 450 -20.39 -2.10 -28.89
CA GLU A 450 -19.95 -2.90 -30.03
C GLU A 450 -19.65 -4.35 -29.61
N LEU A 451 -18.88 -4.51 -28.53
CA LEU A 451 -18.45 -5.82 -28.04
C LEU A 451 -19.40 -6.42 -26.99
N CYS A 452 -20.59 -5.84 -26.78
CA CYS A 452 -21.63 -6.36 -25.88
C CYS A 452 -21.26 -6.48 -24.38
N PHE A 453 -20.26 -5.73 -23.89
CA PHE A 453 -19.89 -5.70 -22.46
C PHE A 453 -21.07 -5.33 -21.54
N HIS A 454 -21.84 -4.33 -21.94
CA HIS A 454 -23.04 -3.88 -21.21
C HIS A 454 -24.05 -5.02 -20.96
N LYS A 455 -24.29 -5.90 -21.94
CA LYS A 455 -25.24 -7.02 -21.78
C LYS A 455 -24.73 -8.05 -20.77
N ALA A 456 -23.44 -8.40 -20.86
CA ALA A 456 -22.82 -9.39 -19.99
C ALA A 456 -22.80 -8.91 -18.54
N LEU A 457 -22.41 -7.65 -18.29
CA LEU A 457 -22.42 -7.07 -16.95
C LEU A 457 -23.83 -6.90 -16.39
N HIS A 458 -24.77 -6.41 -17.21
CA HIS A 458 -26.13 -6.19 -16.73
C HIS A 458 -26.82 -7.50 -16.32
N ALA A 459 -26.55 -8.59 -17.02
CA ALA A 459 -27.07 -9.93 -16.72
C ALA A 459 -26.37 -10.63 -15.54
N ASP A 460 -25.21 -10.12 -15.09
CA ASP A 460 -24.42 -10.73 -14.01
C ASP A 460 -25.10 -10.56 -12.65
N ALA A 461 -25.86 -11.58 -12.25
CA ALA A 461 -26.51 -11.63 -10.95
C ALA A 461 -25.54 -11.92 -9.78
N SER A 462 -24.30 -12.33 -10.08
CA SER A 462 -23.29 -12.66 -9.07
C SER A 462 -22.55 -11.42 -8.55
N CYS A 463 -22.51 -10.33 -9.34
CA CYS A 463 -21.82 -9.09 -8.97
C CYS A 463 -22.61 -8.31 -7.91
N SER A 464 -22.13 -8.35 -6.65
CA SER A 464 -22.72 -7.56 -5.56
C SER A 464 -21.99 -6.25 -5.27
N GLU A 465 -20.74 -6.10 -5.72
CA GLU A 465 -19.91 -4.91 -5.54
C GLU A 465 -19.08 -4.62 -6.79
N LEU A 466 -19.04 -3.34 -7.17
CA LEU A 466 -18.28 -2.82 -8.30
C LEU A 466 -17.53 -1.57 -7.84
N LYS A 467 -16.20 -1.61 -7.94
CA LYS A 467 -15.31 -0.49 -7.66
C LYS A 467 -14.57 -0.13 -8.94
N LEU A 468 -14.69 1.12 -9.37
CA LEU A 468 -14.00 1.65 -10.54
C LEU A 468 -13.30 2.94 -10.17
N ASP A 469 -12.12 3.09 -10.72
CA ASP A 469 -11.32 4.31 -10.62
C ASP A 469 -11.07 4.79 -12.04
N LEU A 470 -11.70 5.91 -12.42
CA LEU A 470 -11.70 6.42 -13.79
C LEU A 470 -10.88 7.71 -13.93
N THR A 471 -10.18 8.15 -12.89
CA THR A 471 -9.38 9.40 -12.90
C THR A 471 -8.34 9.42 -14.02
N HIS A 472 -7.84 8.24 -14.38
CA HIS A 472 -6.81 8.02 -15.39
C HIS A 472 -7.24 8.30 -16.83
N MET A 473 -8.54 8.28 -17.16
CA MET A 473 -9.03 8.36 -18.55
C MET A 473 -9.70 9.69 -18.90
N SER A 474 -9.73 10.66 -17.99
CA SER A 474 -10.47 11.93 -18.14
C SER A 474 -11.88 11.70 -18.72
N PRO A 475 -12.74 10.94 -18.01
CA PRO A 475 -14.05 10.53 -18.50
C PRO A 475 -14.89 11.74 -18.88
N ASN A 476 -15.69 11.54 -19.91
CA ASN A 476 -16.68 12.50 -20.41
C ASN A 476 -18.08 11.87 -20.35
N ASP A 477 -19.09 12.62 -20.80
CA ASP A 477 -20.48 12.15 -20.75
C ASP A 477 -20.74 10.83 -21.47
N VAL A 478 -20.01 10.54 -22.57
CA VAL A 478 -20.16 9.29 -23.32
C VAL A 478 -19.71 8.11 -22.48
N HIS A 479 -18.57 8.25 -21.79
CA HIS A 479 -18.05 7.23 -20.90
C HIS A 479 -19.00 6.97 -19.72
N LEU A 480 -19.57 8.02 -19.10
CA LEU A 480 -20.54 7.86 -18.01
C LEU A 480 -21.85 7.22 -18.49
N ALA A 481 -22.30 7.54 -19.70
CA ALA A 481 -23.48 6.91 -20.28
C ALA A 481 -23.25 5.42 -20.56
N ASP A 482 -22.09 5.05 -21.11
CA ASP A 482 -21.72 3.66 -21.32
C ASP A 482 -21.53 2.90 -20.00
N LEU A 483 -20.96 3.54 -18.99
CA LEU A 483 -20.87 2.99 -17.64
C LEU A 483 -22.25 2.74 -17.04
N GLY A 484 -23.19 3.70 -17.16
CA GLY A 484 -24.56 3.55 -16.69
C GLY A 484 -25.26 2.31 -17.27
N LEU A 485 -24.99 1.96 -18.52
CA LEU A 485 -25.50 0.74 -19.17
C LEU A 485 -24.84 -0.55 -18.66
N CYS A 486 -23.65 -0.45 -18.08
CA CYS A 486 -22.86 -1.57 -17.60
C CYS A 486 -23.13 -1.93 -16.14
N ILE A 487 -23.92 -1.15 -15.40
CA ILE A 487 -24.14 -1.43 -13.97
C ILE A 487 -24.99 -2.71 -13.82
N PRO A 488 -24.51 -3.74 -13.10
CA PRO A 488 -25.23 -5.00 -12.92
C PRO A 488 -26.57 -4.83 -12.21
N CYS A 489 -27.61 -5.56 -12.63
CA CYS A 489 -28.95 -5.41 -12.07
C CYS A 489 -29.07 -5.82 -10.59
N ALA A 490 -28.17 -6.69 -10.11
CA ALA A 490 -28.12 -7.20 -8.73
C ALA A 490 -27.15 -6.43 -7.82
N LEU A 491 -26.49 -5.38 -8.33
CA LEU A 491 -25.42 -4.68 -7.62
C LEU A 491 -25.93 -4.06 -6.31
N ARG A 492 -25.15 -4.22 -5.23
CA ARG A 492 -25.44 -3.64 -3.90
C ARG A 492 -24.49 -2.51 -3.53
N ARG A 493 -23.24 -2.55 -3.98
CA ARG A 493 -22.23 -1.53 -3.71
C ARG A 493 -21.61 -1.01 -5.00
N LEU A 494 -21.59 0.31 -5.15
CA LEU A 494 -20.88 0.99 -6.24
C LEU A 494 -19.92 2.02 -5.64
N GLN A 495 -18.65 1.94 -6.03
CA GLN A 495 -17.63 2.92 -5.68
C GLN A 495 -16.98 3.44 -6.96
N LEU A 496 -17.05 4.76 -7.18
CA LEU A 496 -16.52 5.44 -8.35
C LEU A 496 -15.55 6.54 -7.91
N ASP A 497 -14.34 6.55 -8.46
CA ASP A 497 -13.45 7.70 -8.40
C ASP A 497 -13.48 8.42 -9.75
N LEU A 498 -14.02 9.64 -9.74
CA LEU A 498 -14.14 10.56 -10.85
C LEU A 498 -13.39 11.86 -10.53
N SER A 499 -12.39 11.83 -9.65
CA SER A 499 -11.63 13.02 -9.30
C SER A 499 -10.82 13.57 -10.48
N GLY A 500 -10.69 14.90 -10.54
CA GLY A 500 -9.98 15.63 -11.59
C GLY A 500 -10.65 15.57 -12.98
N CYS A 501 -11.89 15.11 -13.08
CA CYS A 501 -12.60 14.98 -14.34
C CYS A 501 -13.24 16.31 -14.74
N GLU A 502 -12.62 17.01 -15.69
CA GLU A 502 -13.05 18.36 -16.12
C GLU A 502 -14.12 18.35 -17.23
N ASN A 503 -14.35 17.20 -17.89
CA ASN A 503 -15.22 17.06 -19.07
C ASN A 503 -16.61 16.49 -18.76
N LEU A 504 -17.02 16.50 -17.49
CA LEU A 504 -18.32 15.99 -17.06
C LEU A 504 -19.38 17.09 -17.07
N THR A 505 -20.53 16.81 -17.66
CA THR A 505 -21.71 17.70 -17.61
C THR A 505 -22.88 17.00 -16.91
N ALA A 506 -23.95 17.77 -16.67
CA ALA A 506 -25.22 17.26 -16.16
C ALA A 506 -25.77 16.06 -16.96
N ASN A 507 -25.51 15.99 -18.27
CA ASN A 507 -25.98 14.89 -19.10
C ASN A 507 -25.27 13.57 -18.78
N GLY A 508 -23.95 13.59 -18.62
CA GLY A 508 -23.17 12.41 -18.23
C GLY A 508 -23.56 11.90 -16.85
N VAL A 509 -23.67 12.82 -15.88
CA VAL A 509 -24.10 12.50 -14.52
C VAL A 509 -25.53 11.94 -14.49
N ALA A 510 -26.45 12.50 -15.28
CA ALA A 510 -27.81 11.98 -15.44
C ALA A 510 -27.83 10.56 -16.03
N ALA A 511 -27.00 10.31 -17.05
CA ALA A 511 -26.91 9.02 -17.71
C ALA A 511 -26.34 7.94 -16.78
N LEU A 512 -25.33 8.30 -15.99
CA LEU A 512 -24.81 7.43 -14.93
C LEU A 512 -25.89 7.10 -13.90
N ALA A 513 -26.59 8.12 -13.40
CA ALA A 513 -27.60 7.94 -12.36
C ALA A 513 -28.83 7.14 -12.84
N LEU A 514 -29.17 7.22 -14.12
CA LEU A 514 -30.16 6.35 -14.76
C LEU A 514 -29.81 4.86 -14.71
N GLY A 515 -28.51 4.55 -14.67
CA GLY A 515 -28.00 3.19 -14.60
C GLY A 515 -28.09 2.56 -13.21
N PHE A 516 -28.37 3.33 -12.15
CA PHE A 516 -28.33 2.79 -10.80
C PHE A 516 -29.46 1.76 -10.54
N PRO A 517 -29.14 0.51 -10.18
CA PRO A 517 -30.16 -0.52 -9.94
C PRO A 517 -30.90 -0.33 -8.62
N ALA A 518 -32.16 -0.79 -8.58
CA ALA A 518 -33.01 -0.72 -7.40
C ALA A 518 -32.52 -1.56 -6.20
N SER A 519 -31.59 -2.50 -6.43
CA SER A 519 -30.95 -3.33 -5.41
C SER A 519 -29.82 -2.64 -4.66
N MET A 520 -29.38 -1.45 -5.08
CA MET A 520 -28.21 -0.78 -4.52
C MET A 520 -28.44 -0.30 -3.08
N HIS A 521 -27.47 -0.57 -2.21
CA HIS A 521 -27.46 -0.19 -0.79
C HIS A 521 -26.34 0.79 -0.45
N HIS A 522 -25.22 0.76 -1.17
CA HIS A 522 -24.08 1.64 -0.90
C HIS A 522 -23.60 2.30 -2.19
N LEU A 523 -23.41 3.62 -2.15
CA LEU A 523 -22.89 4.41 -3.26
C LEU A 523 -21.82 5.36 -2.75
N LYS A 524 -20.64 5.28 -3.35
CA LYS A 524 -19.53 6.21 -3.13
C LYS A 524 -19.11 6.81 -4.47
N VAL A 525 -19.08 8.14 -4.55
CA VAL A 525 -18.57 8.85 -5.74
C VAL A 525 -17.64 9.98 -5.30
N ASP A 526 -16.40 9.98 -5.76
CA ASP A 526 -15.44 11.08 -5.54
C ASP A 526 -15.35 11.95 -6.79
N PHE A 527 -15.76 13.23 -6.68
CA PHE A 527 -15.66 14.27 -7.70
C PHE A 527 -14.64 15.35 -7.32
N ARG A 528 -13.68 15.04 -6.45
CA ARG A 528 -12.65 15.99 -6.01
C ARG A 528 -11.94 16.66 -7.17
N SER A 529 -11.71 17.96 -7.06
CA SER A 529 -11.01 18.78 -8.04
C SER A 529 -11.66 18.79 -9.44
N CYS A 530 -12.93 18.40 -9.57
CA CYS A 530 -13.69 18.59 -10.81
C CYS A 530 -14.20 20.04 -10.87
N THR A 531 -13.31 20.96 -11.22
CA THR A 531 -13.51 22.42 -11.15
C THR A 531 -14.67 22.95 -11.99
N ASN A 532 -15.04 22.22 -13.04
CA ASN A 532 -16.15 22.58 -13.94
C ASN A 532 -17.53 22.13 -13.45
N LEU A 533 -17.62 21.29 -12.40
CA LEU A 533 -18.92 20.90 -11.84
C LEU A 533 -19.61 22.10 -11.19
N THR A 534 -20.90 22.25 -11.47
CA THR A 534 -21.74 23.32 -10.96
C THR A 534 -22.88 22.77 -10.09
N ASP A 535 -23.75 23.66 -9.64
CA ASP A 535 -24.99 23.30 -8.94
C ASP A 535 -25.91 22.37 -9.77
N GLU A 536 -25.84 22.44 -11.10
CA GLU A 536 -26.68 21.63 -12.00
C GLU A 536 -26.35 20.13 -11.88
N GLU A 537 -25.07 19.76 -11.97
CA GLU A 537 -24.62 18.37 -11.86
C GLU A 537 -24.95 17.77 -10.48
N MET A 538 -24.75 18.54 -9.41
CA MET A 538 -25.11 18.11 -8.05
C MET A 538 -26.63 17.93 -7.88
N ALA A 539 -27.44 18.80 -8.48
CA ALA A 539 -28.90 18.66 -8.46
C ALA A 539 -29.36 17.42 -9.23
N VAL A 540 -28.75 17.15 -10.39
CA VAL A 540 -29.08 16.01 -11.25
C VAL A 540 -28.83 14.69 -10.52
N ILE A 541 -27.64 14.50 -9.94
CA ILE A 541 -27.34 13.27 -9.17
C ILE A 541 -28.25 13.16 -7.94
N GLY A 542 -28.52 14.29 -7.28
CA GLY A 542 -29.44 14.42 -6.15
C GLY A 542 -30.87 13.95 -6.45
N SER A 543 -31.31 13.99 -7.70
CA SER A 543 -32.69 13.66 -8.09
C SER A 543 -32.94 12.18 -8.39
N ARG A 544 -31.90 11.33 -8.43
CA ARG A 544 -31.96 9.98 -9.02
C ARG A 544 -31.28 8.90 -8.16
N TRP A 545 -31.60 8.86 -6.86
CA TRP A 545 -31.06 7.81 -5.99
C TRP A 545 -31.82 6.48 -6.09
N PRO A 546 -31.13 5.34 -5.87
CA PRO A 546 -31.77 4.05 -5.68
C PRO A 546 -32.72 4.05 -4.47
N PRO A 547 -33.90 3.40 -4.55
CA PRO A 547 -34.90 3.41 -3.48
C PRO A 547 -34.47 2.66 -2.21
N LYS A 548 -33.46 1.79 -2.28
CA LYS A 548 -32.93 1.00 -1.16
C LYS A 548 -31.58 1.51 -0.65
N LEU A 549 -31.11 2.67 -1.11
CA LEU A 549 -29.81 3.20 -0.74
C LEU A 549 -29.76 3.48 0.78
N GLN A 550 -28.76 2.90 1.45
CA GLN A 550 -28.53 3.03 2.88
C GLN A 550 -27.28 3.86 3.18
N ASP A 551 -26.23 3.73 2.38
CA ASP A 551 -24.98 4.45 2.60
C ASP A 551 -24.61 5.29 1.37
N LEU A 552 -24.44 6.59 1.57
CA LEU A 552 -24.09 7.54 0.52
C LEU A 552 -22.83 8.31 0.93
N GLN A 553 -21.82 8.27 0.08
CA GLN A 553 -20.58 9.03 0.26
C GLN A 553 -20.31 9.84 -1.01
N LEU A 554 -20.26 11.16 -0.88
CA LEU A 554 -19.93 12.06 -1.98
C LEU A 554 -18.80 13.00 -1.57
N SER A 555 -17.89 13.26 -2.48
CA SER A 555 -16.81 14.24 -2.30
C SER A 555 -16.82 15.19 -3.48
N PHE A 556 -16.92 16.49 -3.20
CA PHE A 556 -16.78 17.60 -4.14
C PHE A 556 -15.68 18.56 -3.67
N LEU A 557 -14.68 18.03 -2.97
CA LEU A 557 -13.53 18.77 -2.46
C LEU A 557 -12.89 19.61 -3.59
N TYR A 558 -12.69 20.92 -3.37
CA TYR A 558 -12.18 21.89 -4.36
C TYR A 558 -13.05 22.15 -5.61
N CYS A 559 -14.33 21.78 -5.61
CA CYS A 559 -15.28 22.15 -6.66
C CYS A 559 -15.86 23.54 -6.39
N ASN A 560 -15.11 24.59 -6.74
CA ASN A 560 -15.42 25.97 -6.35
C ASN A 560 -16.75 26.53 -6.93
N ASN A 561 -17.27 25.92 -8.00
CA ASN A 561 -18.50 26.36 -8.68
C ASN A 561 -19.79 25.72 -8.12
N ILE A 562 -19.67 24.89 -7.09
CA ILE A 562 -20.80 24.34 -6.35
C ILE A 562 -21.12 25.27 -5.17
N GLY A 563 -22.38 25.66 -5.04
CA GLY A 563 -22.90 26.57 -4.03
C GLY A 563 -24.19 26.10 -3.38
N ASP A 564 -24.95 27.05 -2.84
CA ASP A 564 -26.13 26.76 -2.02
C ASP A 564 -27.26 26.09 -2.80
N CYS A 565 -27.44 26.40 -4.09
CA CYS A 565 -28.51 25.82 -4.90
C CYS A 565 -28.28 24.33 -5.15
N GLY A 566 -27.04 23.93 -5.45
CA GLY A 566 -26.68 22.53 -5.64
C GLY A 566 -26.88 21.72 -4.36
N LEU A 567 -26.40 22.25 -3.22
CA LEU A 567 -26.58 21.59 -1.93
C LEU A 567 -28.05 21.50 -1.52
N ALA A 568 -28.86 22.53 -1.82
CA ALA A 568 -30.29 22.50 -1.56
C ALA A 568 -31.00 21.41 -2.38
N ALA A 569 -30.67 21.28 -3.66
CA ALA A 569 -31.22 20.23 -4.52
C ALA A 569 -30.79 18.83 -4.06
N LEU A 570 -29.52 18.66 -3.66
CA LEU A 570 -29.02 17.41 -3.09
C LEU A 570 -29.78 17.05 -1.82
N GLY A 571 -29.94 18.00 -0.89
CA GLY A 571 -30.67 17.82 0.37
C GLY A 571 -32.12 17.41 0.15
N ALA A 572 -32.84 18.08 -0.75
CA ALA A 572 -34.23 17.75 -1.07
C ALA A 572 -34.39 16.36 -1.71
N GLY A 573 -33.35 15.85 -2.36
CA GLY A 573 -33.35 14.55 -3.02
C GLY A 573 -32.91 13.37 -2.17
N LEU A 574 -32.32 13.58 -0.99
CA LEU A 574 -31.75 12.50 -0.17
C LEU A 574 -32.76 11.36 0.12
N PRO A 575 -32.39 10.09 -0.05
CA PRO A 575 -33.32 8.97 0.10
C PRO A 575 -33.69 8.73 1.57
N HIS A 576 -34.98 8.52 1.87
CA HIS A 576 -35.45 8.26 3.24
C HIS A 576 -34.95 6.95 3.88
N SER A 577 -34.38 6.04 3.07
CA SER A 577 -33.78 4.79 3.52
C SER A 577 -32.35 4.94 4.07
N LEU A 578 -31.75 6.12 3.91
CA LEU A 578 -30.35 6.36 4.25
C LEU A 578 -30.08 6.20 5.75
N ARG A 579 -29.03 5.45 6.07
CA ARG A 579 -28.46 5.22 7.40
C ARG A 579 -27.11 5.90 7.57
N GLN A 580 -26.34 6.05 6.51
CA GLN A 580 -25.05 6.73 6.53
C GLN A 580 -24.94 7.77 5.42
N LEU A 581 -24.50 8.98 5.79
CA LEU A 581 -24.23 10.06 4.87
C LEU A 581 -22.86 10.66 5.18
N LYS A 582 -22.00 10.68 4.16
CA LYS A 582 -20.73 11.39 4.19
C LYS A 582 -20.67 12.37 3.03
N LEU A 583 -20.47 13.65 3.32
CA LEU A 583 -20.31 14.71 2.32
C LEU A 583 -19.01 15.47 2.60
N ASP A 584 -18.06 15.40 1.66
CA ASP A 584 -16.92 16.31 1.64
C ASP A 584 -17.17 17.45 0.66
N LEU A 585 -17.39 18.63 1.21
CA LEU A 585 -17.71 19.86 0.49
C LEU A 585 -16.66 20.94 0.81
N THR A 586 -15.47 20.53 1.24
CA THR A 586 -14.35 21.43 1.56
C THR A 586 -14.00 22.30 0.36
N SER A 587 -13.77 23.59 0.60
CA SER A 587 -13.41 24.59 -0.41
C SER A 587 -14.43 24.65 -1.56
N THR A 588 -15.72 24.69 -1.23
CA THR A 588 -16.81 24.96 -2.18
C THR A 588 -17.43 26.34 -1.91
N GLY A 589 -18.31 26.81 -2.79
CA GLY A 589 -19.04 28.07 -2.66
C GLY A 589 -20.20 28.06 -1.65
N ILE A 590 -20.34 27.00 -0.86
CA ILE A 590 -21.46 26.76 0.05
C ILE A 590 -21.44 27.72 1.25
N GLY A 591 -22.61 28.22 1.61
CA GLY A 591 -22.87 29.08 2.77
C GLY A 591 -24.09 28.63 3.57
N ASP A 592 -24.64 29.55 4.36
CA ASP A 592 -25.69 29.26 5.34
C ASP A 592 -26.99 28.70 4.73
N ALA A 593 -27.39 29.18 3.55
CA ALA A 593 -28.65 28.77 2.93
C ALA A 593 -28.60 27.34 2.39
N GLY A 594 -27.45 26.92 1.84
CA GLY A 594 -27.22 25.55 1.40
C GLY A 594 -27.26 24.57 2.57
N VAL A 595 -26.56 24.88 3.66
CA VAL A 595 -26.57 24.05 4.88
C VAL A 595 -27.97 23.97 5.50
N ALA A 596 -28.72 25.07 5.53
CA ALA A 596 -30.09 25.06 6.02
C ALA A 596 -31.02 24.15 5.19
N SER A 597 -30.81 24.14 3.87
CA SER A 597 -31.58 23.29 2.97
C SER A 597 -31.19 21.82 3.10
N LEU A 598 -29.88 21.51 3.25
CA LEU A 598 -29.41 20.16 3.57
C LEU A 598 -30.03 19.67 4.87
N ALA A 599 -30.01 20.49 5.92
CA ALA A 599 -30.53 20.16 7.24
C ALA A 599 -32.03 19.79 7.20
N ALA A 600 -32.83 20.52 6.42
CA ALA A 600 -34.25 20.23 6.22
C ALA A 600 -34.49 18.91 5.44
N GLY A 601 -33.51 18.46 4.66
CA GLY A 601 -33.56 17.23 3.86
C GLY A 601 -32.94 16.00 4.52
N LEU A 602 -32.30 16.13 5.70
CA LEU A 602 -31.65 15.00 6.36
C LEU A 602 -32.67 13.91 6.74
N PRO A 603 -32.45 12.64 6.35
CA PRO A 603 -33.41 11.58 6.61
C PRO A 603 -33.44 11.16 8.09
N SER A 604 -34.64 10.85 8.60
CA SER A 604 -34.86 10.56 10.03
C SER A 604 -34.26 9.25 10.53
N LYS A 605 -33.93 8.31 9.63
CA LYS A 605 -33.31 7.01 9.94
C LYS A 605 -31.78 7.03 9.96
N LEU A 606 -31.18 8.19 9.74
CA LEU A 606 -29.73 8.35 9.66
C LEU A 606 -29.08 8.05 11.02
N GLN A 607 -28.09 7.15 11.02
CA GLN A 607 -27.29 6.75 12.19
C GLN A 607 -25.86 7.30 12.11
N TRP A 608 -25.35 7.60 10.91
CA TRP A 608 -24.02 8.16 10.68
C TRP A 608 -24.07 9.40 9.79
N LEU A 609 -23.52 10.51 10.26
CA LEU A 609 -23.43 11.76 9.52
C LEU A 609 -22.01 12.33 9.63
N ASP A 610 -21.35 12.48 8.49
CA ASP A 610 -20.00 13.06 8.38
C ASP A 610 -20.05 14.20 7.36
N LEU A 611 -19.80 15.44 7.83
CA LEU A 611 -19.88 16.65 7.04
C LEU A 611 -18.55 17.44 7.14
N GLU A 612 -17.85 17.55 6.00
CA GLU A 612 -16.62 18.33 5.89
C GLU A 612 -16.88 19.60 5.07
N PHE A 613 -16.90 20.75 5.73
CA PHE A 613 -17.12 22.08 5.16
C PHE A 613 -15.94 23.02 5.39
N ARG A 614 -14.71 22.50 5.40
CA ARG A 614 -13.53 23.33 5.64
C ARG A 614 -13.44 24.40 4.55
N TYR A 615 -13.02 25.62 4.91
CA TYR A 615 -12.89 26.75 3.97
C TYR A 615 -14.19 27.14 3.23
N CYS A 616 -15.37 26.84 3.79
CA CYS A 616 -16.66 27.29 3.24
C CYS A 616 -17.11 28.65 3.84
N LYS A 617 -18.22 29.20 3.33
CA LYS A 617 -18.80 30.49 3.75
C LYS A 617 -19.90 30.33 4.80
N ILE A 618 -19.74 29.36 5.71
CA ILE A 618 -20.73 29.04 6.75
C ILE A 618 -20.52 29.95 7.97
N GLY A 619 -21.61 30.43 8.55
CA GLY A 619 -21.66 31.18 9.80
C GLY A 619 -22.72 30.61 10.75
N ASP A 620 -23.15 31.46 11.70
CA ASP A 620 -24.05 31.03 12.79
C ASP A 620 -25.41 30.54 12.30
N ARG A 621 -25.95 31.13 11.22
CA ARG A 621 -27.28 30.75 10.71
C ARG A 621 -27.25 29.36 10.09
N GLY A 622 -26.21 29.04 9.32
CA GLY A 622 -26.05 27.72 8.72
C GLY A 622 -25.88 26.64 9.79
N LEU A 623 -25.06 26.90 10.80
CA LEU A 623 -24.84 25.95 11.89
C LEU A 623 -26.09 25.76 12.77
N ALA A 624 -26.83 26.82 13.06
CA ALA A 624 -28.11 26.72 13.77
C ALA A 624 -29.18 25.99 12.96
N ALA A 625 -29.19 26.14 11.64
CA ALA A 625 -30.10 25.38 10.78
C ALA A 625 -29.73 23.89 10.74
N LEU A 626 -28.44 23.55 10.66
CA LEU A 626 -27.95 22.18 10.78
C LEU A 626 -28.38 21.57 12.11
N ALA A 627 -28.20 22.31 13.20
CA ALA A 627 -28.63 21.91 14.54
C ALA A 627 -30.11 21.52 14.57
N ALA A 628 -30.98 22.36 14.01
CA ALA A 628 -32.43 22.11 13.97
C ALA A 628 -32.82 20.89 13.11
N GLY A 629 -31.99 20.50 12.15
CA GLY A 629 -32.22 19.35 11.26
C GLY A 629 -31.54 18.04 11.69
N LEU A 630 -30.80 18.00 12.80
CA LEU A 630 -30.08 16.80 13.21
C LEU A 630 -31.04 15.63 13.54
N PRO A 631 -30.84 14.44 12.94
CA PRO A 631 -31.62 13.24 13.26
C PRO A 631 -31.43 12.79 14.72
N GLN A 632 -32.52 12.45 15.40
CA GLN A 632 -32.51 12.13 16.84
C GLN A 632 -31.90 10.77 17.20
N HIS A 633 -31.73 9.88 16.23
CA HIS A 633 -31.17 8.52 16.42
C HIS A 633 -29.73 8.40 15.91
N LEU A 634 -29.05 9.53 15.72
CA LEU A 634 -27.68 9.56 15.23
C LEU A 634 -26.72 8.95 16.25
N GLU A 635 -25.90 8.00 15.83
CA GLU A 635 -24.89 7.31 16.65
C GLU A 635 -23.47 7.84 16.36
N HIS A 636 -23.22 8.32 15.15
CA HIS A 636 -21.95 8.92 14.75
C HIS A 636 -22.19 10.29 14.11
N PHE A 637 -21.57 11.33 14.67
CA PHE A 637 -21.60 12.66 14.12
C PHE A 637 -20.21 13.27 14.02
N GLN A 638 -19.82 13.61 12.79
CA GLN A 638 -18.61 14.36 12.50
C GLN A 638 -18.98 15.63 11.74
N LEU A 639 -18.48 16.76 12.23
CA LEU A 639 -18.61 18.05 11.57
C LEU A 639 -17.28 18.80 11.62
N SER A 640 -16.89 19.33 10.47
CA SER A 640 -15.69 20.14 10.34
C SER A 640 -16.02 21.41 9.57
N VAL A 641 -15.97 22.54 10.28
CA VAL A 641 -16.17 23.90 9.73
C VAL A 641 -14.89 24.73 9.89
N ARG A 642 -13.75 24.05 9.80
CA ARG A 642 -12.42 24.66 9.93
C ARG A 642 -12.26 25.84 8.96
N ASN A 643 -11.72 26.94 9.46
CA ASN A 643 -11.51 28.18 8.69
C ASN A 643 -12.79 28.76 8.04
N CYS A 644 -13.98 28.46 8.58
CA CYS A 644 -15.18 29.23 8.28
C CYS A 644 -15.14 30.54 9.08
N LEU A 645 -14.87 31.66 8.40
CA LEU A 645 -14.53 32.93 9.04
C LEU A 645 -15.72 33.67 9.69
N SER A 646 -16.96 33.27 9.35
CA SER A 646 -18.19 33.94 9.83
C SER A 646 -18.83 33.25 11.03
N LEU A 647 -18.13 32.33 11.68
CA LEU A 647 -18.63 31.53 12.80
C LEU A 647 -18.46 32.27 14.14
N GLY A 648 -19.55 32.35 14.90
CA GLY A 648 -19.63 32.88 16.26
C GLY A 648 -20.33 31.92 17.22
N ASP A 649 -20.68 32.41 18.41
CA ASP A 649 -21.26 31.56 19.46
C ASP A 649 -22.66 31.05 19.12
N ALA A 650 -23.49 31.85 18.45
CA ALA A 650 -24.92 31.52 18.31
C ALA A 650 -25.14 30.22 17.54
N GLY A 651 -24.36 29.98 16.49
CA GLY A 651 -24.42 28.74 15.73
C GLY A 651 -23.93 27.53 16.52
N SER A 652 -22.80 27.67 17.21
CA SER A 652 -22.21 26.55 17.95
C SER A 652 -22.99 26.19 19.20
N VAL A 653 -23.57 27.19 19.87
CA VAL A 653 -24.53 26.98 20.97
C VAL A 653 -25.77 26.25 20.49
N ALA A 654 -26.34 26.66 19.35
CA ALA A 654 -27.49 25.97 18.77
C ALA A 654 -27.18 24.51 18.46
N LEU A 655 -26.03 24.23 17.83
CA LEU A 655 -25.59 22.85 17.55
C LEU A 655 -25.43 22.04 18.83
N SER A 656 -24.75 22.61 19.82
CA SER A 656 -24.49 21.94 21.09
C SER A 656 -25.78 21.52 21.79
N VAL A 657 -26.80 22.39 21.81
CA VAL A 657 -28.11 22.11 22.41
C VAL A 657 -28.87 21.02 21.64
N ALA A 658 -28.64 20.91 20.34
CA ALA A 658 -29.36 19.97 19.47
C ALA A 658 -28.66 18.60 19.31
N LEU A 659 -27.50 18.38 19.95
CA LEU A 659 -26.76 17.12 19.83
C LEU A 659 -27.64 15.91 20.25
N PRO A 660 -27.80 14.89 19.39
CA PRO A 660 -28.63 13.73 19.70
C PRO A 660 -28.12 12.92 20.89
N THR A 661 -29.04 12.50 21.76
CA THR A 661 -28.69 11.73 22.97
C THR A 661 -28.16 10.31 22.70
N SER A 662 -28.30 9.80 21.46
CA SER A 662 -27.84 8.47 21.03
C SER A 662 -26.39 8.43 20.56
N LEU A 663 -25.68 9.56 20.48
CA LEU A 663 -24.33 9.62 19.92
C LEU A 663 -23.35 8.76 20.72
N LEU A 664 -22.59 7.92 20.02
CA LEU A 664 -21.46 7.14 20.49
C LEU A 664 -20.13 7.77 20.08
N PHE A 665 -20.09 8.41 18.92
CA PHE A 665 -18.93 9.16 18.41
C PHE A 665 -19.34 10.59 18.07
N LEU A 666 -18.58 11.55 18.59
CA LEU A 666 -18.76 12.97 18.30
C LEU A 666 -17.41 13.61 17.95
N GLN A 667 -17.30 14.13 16.73
CA GLN A 667 -16.16 14.94 16.31
C GLN A 667 -16.61 16.30 15.82
N LEU A 668 -16.12 17.36 16.47
CA LEU A 668 -16.39 18.75 16.10
C LEU A 668 -15.08 19.49 15.89
N ASN A 669 -14.87 19.97 14.67
CA ASN A 669 -13.69 20.75 14.31
C ASN A 669 -14.08 22.19 13.95
N PHE A 670 -13.86 23.09 14.89
CA PHE A 670 -14.08 24.53 14.77
C PHE A 670 -12.78 25.32 14.62
N ALA A 671 -11.65 24.65 14.33
CA ALA A 671 -10.35 25.29 14.26
C ALA A 671 -10.33 26.48 13.29
N ASN A 672 -9.97 27.66 13.79
CA ASN A 672 -9.88 28.88 13.01
C ASN A 672 -9.10 29.93 13.80
N LEU A 673 -8.03 30.47 13.22
CA LEU A 673 -7.17 31.49 13.83
C LEU A 673 -7.90 32.82 14.12
N SER A 674 -9.10 33.02 13.56
CA SER A 674 -9.92 34.22 13.74
C SER A 674 -11.40 33.91 14.03
N CYS A 675 -11.72 32.83 14.74
CA CYS A 675 -13.13 32.57 15.09
C CYS A 675 -13.66 33.51 16.20
N GLY A 676 -14.97 33.80 16.13
CA GLY A 676 -15.68 34.59 17.13
C GLY A 676 -16.15 33.81 18.35
N LEU A 677 -15.76 32.54 18.49
CA LEU A 677 -16.20 31.62 19.54
C LEU A 677 -15.65 32.01 20.91
N SER A 678 -16.52 32.06 21.92
CA SER A 678 -16.24 32.37 23.32
C SER A 678 -16.70 31.25 24.27
N ASP A 679 -16.56 31.47 25.58
CA ASP A 679 -16.93 30.50 26.62
C ASP A 679 -18.41 30.06 26.57
N CYS A 680 -19.27 30.86 25.94
CA CYS A 680 -20.67 30.50 25.67
C CYS A 680 -20.76 29.18 24.89
N THR A 681 -19.89 29.00 23.89
CA THR A 681 -19.84 27.78 23.07
C THR A 681 -19.44 26.55 23.90
N LEU A 682 -18.38 26.66 24.71
CA LEU A 682 -17.95 25.55 25.56
C LEU A 682 -18.98 25.19 26.62
N SER A 683 -19.65 26.20 27.20
CA SER A 683 -20.72 26.00 28.18
C SER A 683 -21.93 25.29 27.58
N ALA A 684 -22.31 25.65 26.34
CA ALA A 684 -23.38 24.97 25.63
C ALA A 684 -22.99 23.54 25.27
N LEU A 685 -21.76 23.31 24.78
CA LEU A 685 -21.27 21.97 24.46
C LEU A 685 -21.25 21.08 25.71
N ALA A 686 -20.81 21.62 26.85
CA ALA A 686 -20.85 20.92 28.13
C ALA A 686 -22.26 20.50 28.55
N ALA A 687 -23.24 21.37 28.33
CA ALA A 687 -24.63 21.12 28.69
C ALA A 687 -25.29 20.11 27.74
N GLY A 688 -24.93 20.13 26.46
CA GLY A 688 -25.49 19.27 25.41
C GLY A 688 -24.75 17.96 25.16
N LEU A 689 -23.61 17.71 25.82
CA LEU A 689 -22.79 16.52 25.57
C LEU A 689 -23.56 15.24 25.92
N PRO A 690 -23.78 14.31 24.96
CA PRO A 690 -24.58 13.12 25.22
C PRO A 690 -23.86 12.15 26.18
N HIS A 691 -24.61 11.57 27.12
CA HIS A 691 -24.05 10.64 28.10
C HIS A 691 -23.49 9.34 27.47
N SER A 692 -24.00 8.95 26.30
CA SER A 692 -23.63 7.72 25.58
C SER A 692 -22.30 7.82 24.81
N VAL A 693 -21.73 9.02 24.66
CA VAL A 693 -20.51 9.22 23.86
C VAL A 693 -19.36 8.40 24.44
N ARG A 694 -18.70 7.63 23.56
CA ARG A 694 -17.51 6.82 23.83
C ARG A 694 -16.25 7.46 23.28
N GLU A 695 -16.36 8.19 22.18
CA GLU A 695 -15.25 8.89 21.55
C GLU A 695 -15.64 10.34 21.29
N LEU A 696 -14.88 11.27 21.87
CA LEU A 696 -15.11 12.70 21.74
C LEU A 696 -13.85 13.39 21.24
N HIS A 697 -13.94 13.99 20.06
CA HIS A 697 -12.88 14.78 19.47
C HIS A 697 -13.37 16.22 19.26
N VAL A 698 -12.73 17.18 19.93
CA VAL A 698 -13.12 18.59 19.79
C VAL A 698 -11.89 19.44 19.54
N SER A 699 -11.91 20.21 18.46
CA SER A 699 -10.87 21.19 18.15
C SER A 699 -11.45 22.60 18.10
N PHE A 700 -10.91 23.45 18.96
CA PHE A 700 -11.11 24.89 19.01
C PHE A 700 -9.80 25.64 18.72
N ASN A 701 -8.88 25.02 17.99
CA ASN A 701 -7.58 25.61 17.71
C ASN A 701 -7.71 27.03 17.12
N GLY A 702 -7.03 28.00 17.71
CA GLY A 702 -7.07 29.41 17.30
C GLY A 702 -8.24 30.22 17.88
N ALA A 703 -9.10 29.64 18.71
CA ALA A 703 -10.22 30.33 19.35
C ALA A 703 -9.76 31.26 20.49
N SER A 704 -9.28 32.43 20.11
CA SER A 704 -8.63 33.40 21.01
C SER A 704 -9.51 33.97 22.14
N ARG A 705 -10.85 33.82 22.07
CA ARG A 705 -11.78 34.32 23.11
C ARG A 705 -12.21 33.24 24.12
N LEU A 706 -11.73 32.00 23.97
CA LEU A 706 -11.95 30.95 24.96
C LEU A 706 -11.03 31.16 26.17
N SER A 707 -11.63 31.16 27.36
CA SER A 707 -10.95 31.35 28.64
C SER A 707 -11.02 30.10 29.52
N GLY A 708 -10.34 30.15 30.67
CA GLY A 708 -10.42 29.09 31.67
C GLY A 708 -11.85 28.81 32.15
N VAL A 709 -12.75 29.81 32.13
CA VAL A 709 -14.16 29.63 32.52
C VAL A 709 -14.88 28.69 31.56
N GLY A 710 -14.69 28.88 30.24
CA GLY A 710 -15.28 28.00 29.24
C GLY A 710 -14.71 26.58 29.33
N MET A 711 -13.40 26.45 29.54
CA MET A 711 -12.76 25.13 29.73
C MET A 711 -13.31 24.41 30.97
N ALA A 712 -13.50 25.13 32.09
CA ALA A 712 -14.11 24.58 33.29
C ALA A 712 -15.56 24.15 33.07
N ALA A 713 -16.31 24.89 32.24
CA ALA A 713 -17.65 24.47 31.84
C ALA A 713 -17.61 23.16 31.05
N LEU A 714 -16.76 23.06 30.02
CA LEU A 714 -16.58 21.81 29.25
C LEU A 714 -16.21 20.64 30.16
N ALA A 715 -15.28 20.85 31.08
CA ALA A 715 -14.87 19.87 32.06
C ALA A 715 -16.06 19.32 32.87
N ALA A 716 -16.91 20.20 33.40
CA ALA A 716 -18.12 19.80 34.12
C ALA A 716 -19.10 18.98 33.26
N GLY A 717 -19.13 19.21 31.94
CA GLY A 717 -19.87 18.39 30.98
C GLY A 717 -19.25 17.01 30.76
N LEU A 718 -17.93 16.94 30.60
CA LEU A 718 -17.20 15.68 30.40
C LEU A 718 -17.41 14.68 31.55
N ASN A 719 -17.46 15.16 32.79
CA ASN A 719 -17.76 14.32 33.97
C ASN A 719 -19.11 13.58 33.87
N LYS A 720 -20.04 14.10 33.06
CA LYS A 720 -21.34 13.45 32.81
C LYS A 720 -21.28 12.36 31.75
N ALA A 721 -20.23 12.31 30.90
CA ALA A 721 -20.04 11.32 29.85
C ALA A 721 -19.38 10.04 30.40
N LYS A 722 -20.16 9.25 31.14
CA LYS A 722 -19.69 8.05 31.88
C LYS A 722 -19.28 6.86 31.00
N PHE A 723 -19.42 6.95 29.68
CA PHE A 723 -18.97 5.91 28.75
C PHE A 723 -17.81 6.36 27.87
N LEU A 724 -17.27 7.57 28.10
CA LEU A 724 -16.18 8.14 27.32
C LEU A 724 -14.89 7.33 27.55
N ASP A 725 -14.36 6.74 26.49
CA ASP A 725 -13.16 5.92 26.43
C ASP A 725 -11.98 6.69 25.80
N LYS A 726 -12.27 7.46 24.74
CA LYS A 726 -11.28 8.26 24.03
C LYS A 726 -11.65 9.74 24.04
N LEU A 727 -10.71 10.56 24.47
CA LEU A 727 -10.87 12.01 24.50
C LEU A 727 -9.71 12.69 23.78
N GLN A 728 -10.05 13.45 22.74
CA GLN A 728 -9.12 14.34 22.05
C GLN A 728 -9.61 15.78 22.16
N LEU A 729 -8.80 16.64 22.77
CA LEU A 729 -9.04 18.08 22.87
C LEU A 729 -7.89 18.84 22.23
N ASP A 730 -8.20 19.73 21.31
CA ASP A 730 -7.24 20.63 20.67
C ASP A 730 -7.66 22.08 20.90
N PHE A 731 -6.92 22.72 21.79
CA PHE A 731 -7.05 24.12 22.18
C PHE A 731 -5.77 24.90 21.84
N GLY A 732 -4.99 24.43 20.86
CA GLY A 732 -3.80 25.14 20.43
C GLY A 732 -4.13 26.59 20.05
N PHE A 733 -3.25 27.53 20.37
CA PHE A 733 -3.40 28.97 20.13
C PHE A 733 -4.61 29.64 20.83
N CYS A 734 -5.21 29.00 21.85
CA CYS A 734 -6.24 29.63 22.70
C CYS A 734 -5.57 30.44 23.82
N LEU A 735 -5.22 31.69 23.52
CA LEU A 735 -4.33 32.52 24.37
C LEU A 735 -4.94 33.00 25.70
N GLN A 736 -6.22 32.79 25.97
CA GLN A 736 -6.90 33.25 27.20
C GLN A 736 -7.22 32.12 28.18
N LEU A 737 -6.81 30.89 27.86
CA LEU A 737 -6.94 29.76 28.78
C LEU A 737 -6.03 29.96 30.00
N THR A 738 -6.57 29.67 31.18
CA THR A 738 -5.91 29.84 32.49
C THR A 738 -5.85 28.51 33.25
N ASP A 739 -5.00 28.47 34.28
CA ASP A 739 -4.81 27.28 35.12
C ASP A 739 -6.08 26.76 35.77
N ASP A 740 -6.99 27.64 36.19
CA ASP A 740 -8.28 27.24 36.77
C ASP A 740 -9.11 26.39 35.81
N GLY A 741 -9.07 26.72 34.51
CA GLY A 741 -9.74 25.93 33.47
C GLY A 741 -9.10 24.55 33.31
N LEU A 742 -7.77 24.50 33.30
CA LEU A 742 -7.01 23.26 33.17
C LEU A 742 -7.17 22.35 34.41
N ALA A 743 -7.23 22.96 35.60
CA ALA A 743 -7.50 22.30 36.87
C ALA A 743 -8.91 21.71 36.90
N ALA A 744 -9.90 22.47 36.45
CA ALA A 744 -11.26 21.97 36.31
C ALA A 744 -11.34 20.79 35.33
N LEU A 745 -10.62 20.86 34.19
CA LEU A 745 -10.52 19.75 33.24
C LEU A 745 -9.98 18.49 33.93
N GLY A 746 -8.84 18.59 34.62
CA GLY A 746 -8.27 17.49 35.40
C GLY A 746 -9.27 16.87 36.37
N ALA A 747 -9.86 17.69 37.24
CA ALA A 747 -10.80 17.23 38.26
C ALA A 747 -12.05 16.52 37.70
N ALA A 748 -12.37 16.74 36.42
CA ALA A 748 -13.58 16.26 35.79
C ALA A 748 -13.35 15.19 34.70
N LEU A 749 -12.11 14.76 34.46
CA LEU A 749 -11.81 13.69 33.51
C LEU A 749 -12.50 12.38 33.91
N PRO A 750 -13.29 11.75 33.01
CA PRO A 750 -13.90 10.46 33.30
C PRO A 750 -12.88 9.37 33.61
N THR A 751 -13.15 8.58 34.65
CA THR A 751 -12.22 7.56 35.18
C THR A 751 -11.94 6.40 34.21
N GLN A 752 -12.83 6.16 33.24
CA GLN A 752 -12.71 5.04 32.30
C GLN A 752 -11.99 5.40 30.98
N ILE A 753 -11.49 6.63 30.80
CA ILE A 753 -10.73 7.00 29.60
C ILE A 753 -9.45 6.15 29.52
N THR A 754 -9.25 5.50 28.38
CA THR A 754 -8.02 4.75 28.07
C THR A 754 -7.07 5.53 27.16
N GLU A 755 -7.58 6.49 26.40
CA GLU A 755 -6.79 7.35 25.53
C GLU A 755 -7.13 8.82 25.71
N LEU A 756 -6.11 9.59 26.11
CA LEU A 756 -6.21 11.03 26.31
C LEU A 756 -5.19 11.74 25.43
N LYS A 757 -5.69 12.57 24.51
CA LYS A 757 -4.88 13.41 23.64
C LYS A 757 -5.24 14.88 23.82
N LEU A 758 -4.25 15.67 24.21
CA LEU A 758 -4.41 17.07 24.54
C LEU A 758 -3.41 17.89 23.72
N ASP A 759 -3.91 18.85 22.95
CA ASP A 759 -3.08 19.87 22.32
C ASP A 759 -3.39 21.23 22.92
N PHE A 760 -2.41 21.78 23.63
CA PHE A 760 -2.46 23.08 24.27
C PHE A 760 -1.30 23.97 23.80
N ALA A 761 -0.78 23.73 22.61
CA ALA A 761 0.32 24.53 22.06
C ALA A 761 -0.03 26.02 22.07
N CYS A 762 0.93 26.88 22.42
CA CYS A 762 0.76 28.33 22.47
C CYS A 762 -0.38 28.79 23.42
N THR A 763 -0.50 28.21 24.62
CA THR A 763 -1.43 28.68 25.68
C THR A 763 -0.67 29.39 26.81
N LYS A 764 -1.39 29.86 27.85
CA LYS A 764 -0.80 30.55 29.02
C LYS A 764 -0.80 29.69 30.30
N PHE A 765 -0.85 28.37 30.16
CA PHE A 765 -0.83 27.51 31.33
C PHE A 765 0.49 27.60 32.09
N SER A 766 0.38 27.73 33.41
CA SER A 766 1.49 27.63 34.35
C SER A 766 1.57 26.21 34.93
N ASP A 767 2.54 26.07 35.81
CA ASP A 767 2.82 24.89 36.59
C ASP A 767 1.64 24.41 37.44
N ALA A 768 0.87 25.32 38.01
CA ALA A 768 -0.28 25.00 38.84
C ALA A 768 -1.39 24.33 38.02
N GLY A 769 -1.63 24.80 36.79
CA GLY A 769 -2.65 24.24 35.90
C GLY A 769 -2.28 22.82 35.45
N ILE A 770 -1.03 22.62 35.02
CA ILE A 770 -0.54 21.29 34.60
C ILE A 770 -0.57 20.32 35.79
N ALA A 771 -0.25 20.80 36.99
CA ALA A 771 -0.33 20.00 38.20
C ALA A 771 -1.73 19.50 38.50
N ALA A 772 -2.70 20.38 38.38
CA ALA A 772 -4.09 20.05 38.62
C ALA A 772 -4.67 19.10 37.54
N LEU A 773 -4.29 19.28 36.27
CA LEU A 773 -4.60 18.29 35.22
C LEU A 773 -4.03 16.92 35.56
N GLY A 774 -2.76 16.90 35.97
CA GLY A 774 -2.08 15.69 36.39
C GLY A 774 -2.80 14.95 37.51
N ALA A 775 -3.15 15.64 38.59
CA ALA A 775 -3.87 15.04 39.72
C ALA A 775 -5.20 14.38 39.32
N GLY A 776 -5.78 14.79 38.18
CA GLY A 776 -7.02 14.28 37.61
C GLY A 776 -6.88 13.17 36.56
N LEU A 777 -5.67 12.76 36.17
CA LEU A 777 -5.51 11.71 35.16
C LEU A 777 -6.11 10.36 35.63
N PRO A 778 -6.84 9.64 34.76
CA PRO A 778 -7.49 8.39 35.13
C PRO A 778 -6.47 7.27 35.33
N SER A 779 -6.67 6.43 36.35
CA SER A 779 -5.77 5.31 36.66
C SER A 779 -5.76 4.22 35.57
N GLY A 780 -6.80 4.16 34.74
CA GLY A 780 -6.95 3.23 33.61
C GLY A 780 -6.28 3.67 32.31
N LEU A 781 -5.62 4.83 32.29
CA LEU A 781 -5.10 5.45 31.08
C LEU A 781 -3.96 4.62 30.44
N GLN A 782 -4.14 4.22 29.18
CA GLN A 782 -3.16 3.41 28.44
C GLN A 782 -2.29 4.27 27.51
N ARG A 783 -2.87 5.33 26.93
CA ARG A 783 -2.19 6.25 26.02
C ARG A 783 -2.39 7.68 26.48
N LEU A 784 -1.29 8.38 26.72
CA LEU A 784 -1.28 9.82 27.02
C LEU A 784 -0.45 10.55 25.97
N SER A 785 -1.08 11.51 25.29
CA SER A 785 -0.41 12.42 24.39
C SER A 785 -0.72 13.87 24.79
N MET A 786 0.33 14.64 25.09
CA MET A 786 0.20 16.05 25.43
C MET A 786 1.18 16.88 24.61
N ASN A 787 0.66 17.84 23.86
CA ASN A 787 1.44 18.87 23.18
C ASN A 787 1.31 20.19 23.93
N MET A 788 2.42 20.65 24.54
CA MET A 788 2.50 21.87 25.35
C MET A 788 3.54 22.86 24.78
N GLU A 789 3.87 22.77 23.48
CA GLU A 789 4.84 23.66 22.86
C GLU A 789 4.43 25.13 23.00
N PHE A 790 5.38 26.02 23.36
CA PHE A 790 5.17 27.47 23.50
C PHE A 790 4.17 27.94 24.59
N CYS A 791 3.96 27.16 25.66
CA CYS A 791 3.26 27.69 26.83
C CYS A 791 4.12 28.79 27.49
N ARG A 792 3.67 30.05 27.39
CA ARG A 792 4.50 31.26 27.60
C ARG A 792 4.91 31.52 29.05
N ASP A 793 4.10 31.11 30.02
CA ASP A 793 4.24 31.46 31.44
C ASP A 793 4.84 30.34 32.30
N MET A 794 5.36 29.28 31.68
CA MET A 794 6.24 28.33 32.38
C MET A 794 7.58 29.03 32.58
N SER A 795 7.79 29.70 33.72
CA SER A 795 9.09 30.22 34.22
C SER A 795 8.95 30.89 35.59
N MET A 796 9.91 30.58 36.48
CA MET A 796 10.12 31.22 37.77
C MET A 796 10.33 32.73 37.64
N ARG A 797 9.32 33.53 37.97
CA ARG A 797 9.44 34.82 38.69
C ARG A 797 8.07 35.48 38.88
N GLN A 798 7.75 35.70 40.17
CA GLN A 798 6.81 36.65 40.78
C GLN A 798 5.53 36.09 41.41
N ASN A 799 5.54 36.18 42.75
CA ASN A 799 4.49 36.58 43.69
C ASN A 799 4.03 35.54 44.72
N ASP A 800 4.51 35.79 45.94
CA ASP A 800 4.36 35.11 47.22
C ASP A 800 2.92 35.00 47.79
N GLU A 801 1.87 34.91 46.98
CA GLU A 801 0.48 34.84 47.50
C GLU A 801 -0.15 33.43 47.49
N MET A 802 0.45 32.47 46.78
CA MET A 802 -0.19 31.17 46.46
C MET A 802 -0.17 30.11 47.59
N PHE A 803 0.54 30.34 48.71
CA PHE A 803 0.69 29.35 49.80
C PHE A 803 -0.31 29.48 50.96
N SER A 804 -1.42 30.21 50.77
CA SER A 804 -2.36 30.55 51.83
C SER A 804 -3.55 29.59 52.00
N ASP A 805 -3.74 28.58 51.12
CA ASP A 805 -4.81 27.57 51.26
C ASP A 805 -4.27 26.12 51.46
N PRO A 806 -4.15 25.67 52.72
CA PRO A 806 -3.71 24.31 53.08
C PRO A 806 -4.71 23.19 52.74
N SER A 807 -5.90 23.48 52.21
CA SER A 807 -6.95 22.48 51.97
C SER A 807 -6.73 21.68 50.69
N LEU A 808 -6.23 22.31 49.61
CA LEU A 808 -5.88 21.67 48.33
C LEU A 808 -4.70 20.71 48.47
N PHE A 809 -3.71 21.07 49.30
CA PHE A 809 -2.54 20.23 49.60
C PHE A 809 -2.90 19.01 50.44
N ARG A 810 -3.95 19.09 51.27
CA ARG A 810 -4.31 18.02 52.21
C ARG A 810 -4.80 16.78 51.49
N GLY A 811 -5.63 16.94 50.45
CA GLY A 811 -6.10 15.84 49.60
C GLY A 811 -4.98 15.21 48.76
N TRP A 812 -4.06 16.05 48.24
CA TRP A 812 -2.86 15.65 47.51
C TRP A 812 -1.87 14.87 48.40
N ALA A 813 -1.65 15.31 49.64
CA ALA A 813 -0.76 14.68 50.62
C ALA A 813 -1.30 13.36 51.19
N THR A 814 -2.61 13.24 51.44
CA THR A 814 -3.22 11.96 51.86
C THR A 814 -3.05 10.88 50.78
N LYS A 815 -3.27 11.23 49.51
CA LYS A 815 -3.15 10.29 48.39
C LYS A 815 -1.68 9.92 48.09
N TRP A 816 -0.77 10.88 48.24
CA TRP A 816 0.68 10.66 48.22
C TRP A 816 1.15 9.68 49.30
N HIS A 817 0.67 9.83 50.54
CA HIS A 817 1.02 8.96 51.66
C HIS A 817 0.43 7.55 51.52
N GLU A 818 -0.81 7.42 51.02
CA GLU A 818 -1.43 6.13 50.73
C GLU A 818 -0.70 5.34 49.64
N LEU A 819 -0.19 6.02 48.60
CA LEU A 819 0.53 5.39 47.48
C LEU A 819 1.99 5.02 47.83
N ASN A 820 2.67 5.82 48.66
CA ASN A 820 4.08 5.58 49.03
C ASN A 820 4.26 4.63 50.23
N ALA A 821 3.23 4.37 51.03
CA ALA A 821 3.28 3.37 52.11
C ALA A 821 3.25 1.91 51.60
N ALA A 822 3.05 1.68 50.30
CA ALA A 822 2.89 0.36 49.69
C ALA A 822 4.15 -0.19 48.97
N VAL A 823 5.29 0.50 49.03
CA VAL A 823 6.56 0.03 48.42
C VAL A 823 7.45 -0.57 49.51
N PRO A 824 7.70 -1.88 49.54
CA PRO A 824 8.69 -2.46 50.46
C PRO A 824 10.11 -2.12 49.97
N PRO A 825 11.07 -1.87 50.88
CA PRO A 825 12.48 -1.72 50.51
C PRO A 825 13.03 -3.08 50.03
N ALA A 826 13.75 -3.07 48.90
CA ALA A 826 14.50 -4.23 48.44
C ALA A 826 15.81 -4.36 49.24
N ASP A 827 15.98 -5.50 49.90
CA ASP A 827 17.14 -5.83 50.74
C ASP A 827 18.42 -6.14 49.93
N SER A 828 19.46 -5.35 50.23
CA SER A 828 20.89 -5.62 50.52
C SER A 828 21.74 -6.65 49.74
N ALA A 829 22.85 -6.16 49.15
CA ALA A 829 24.26 -6.40 49.56
C ALA A 829 25.19 -5.71 48.52
N ILE A 830 26.07 -4.73 48.85
CA ILE A 830 27.40 -4.87 49.48
C ILE A 830 27.93 -3.44 49.82
N GLY A 831 28.56 -3.25 50.99
CA GLY A 831 29.75 -2.39 51.14
C GLY A 831 29.59 -1.02 51.84
N SER A 832 29.71 -1.05 53.17
CA SER A 832 29.81 0.03 54.17
C SER A 832 30.67 1.28 53.86
N GLU A 833 30.13 2.47 54.14
CA GLU A 833 30.63 3.43 55.15
C GLU A 833 29.42 4.13 55.84
N GLU A 834 29.52 4.36 57.15
CA GLU A 834 28.42 4.48 58.13
C GLU A 834 27.61 5.79 58.11
N TRP A 835 26.30 5.68 58.39
CA TRP A 835 25.44 6.78 58.87
C TRP A 835 24.72 6.30 60.16
N PRO A 836 24.68 7.08 61.26
CA PRO A 836 24.11 6.61 62.53
C PRO A 836 22.57 6.60 62.53
N VAL A 837 22.01 5.59 63.19
CA VAL A 837 20.58 5.27 63.31
C VAL A 837 19.96 5.88 64.58
N ALA A 838 18.69 6.28 64.42
CA ALA A 838 17.58 6.45 65.37
C ALA A 838 17.44 7.74 66.22
N ALA A 839 16.30 8.41 66.01
CA ALA A 839 15.29 8.61 67.06
C ALA A 839 13.89 8.75 66.43
N GLU A 840 13.03 7.73 66.62
CA GLU A 840 11.58 7.88 66.54
C GLU A 840 11.06 8.82 67.65
N PRO A 841 9.87 9.40 67.50
CA PRO A 841 8.95 9.43 68.61
C PRO A 841 7.58 8.84 68.28
N ALA A 842 7.07 8.13 69.28
CA ALA A 842 5.86 7.35 69.32
C ALA A 842 4.56 8.16 69.17
N ILE A 843 3.55 7.46 68.65
CA ILE A 843 2.13 7.81 68.71
C ILE A 843 1.64 7.73 70.17
N ALA A 844 0.97 8.77 70.67
CA ALA A 844 0.04 8.65 71.80
C ALA A 844 -1.09 9.69 71.73
N ALA A 845 -2.30 9.21 72.01
CA ALA A 845 -3.59 9.88 71.92
C ALA A 845 -3.85 10.92 73.03
N ALA A 846 -4.74 11.89 72.78
CA ALA A 846 -5.89 12.22 73.64
C ALA A 846 -6.67 13.45 73.10
N ALA A 847 -7.99 13.35 73.18
CA ALA A 847 -8.97 14.42 72.96
C ALA A 847 -8.84 15.56 73.98
N THR A 848 -9.18 16.79 73.57
CA THR A 848 -10.09 17.75 74.25
C THR A 848 -10.03 19.14 73.57
N GLU A 849 -11.18 19.68 73.14
CA GLU A 849 -11.42 21.14 73.09
C GLU A 849 -11.39 21.74 74.53
N PRO A 850 -11.48 23.07 74.84
CA PRO A 850 -11.82 24.24 74.00
C PRO A 850 -11.08 25.58 74.36
N ARG A 851 -11.59 26.70 73.79
CA ARG A 851 -11.57 28.13 74.27
C ARG A 851 -10.35 29.01 73.92
N LEU A 852 -10.55 30.08 73.12
CA LEU A 852 -10.98 31.46 73.49
C LEU A 852 -9.92 32.20 74.33
N GLU A 853 -9.23 33.20 73.76
CA GLU A 853 -9.37 34.61 74.16
C GLU A 853 -8.41 35.57 73.40
N ASN A 854 -8.90 36.81 73.28
CA ASN A 854 -8.30 38.00 72.70
C ASN A 854 -7.05 38.51 73.45
N VAL A 855 -6.32 39.46 72.82
CA VAL A 855 -5.84 40.78 73.34
C VAL A 855 -4.57 41.18 72.56
N LYS A 856 -4.65 42.09 71.58
CA LYS A 856 -4.40 43.56 71.64
C LYS A 856 -2.97 44.01 72.00
N ALA A 857 -2.30 44.56 70.97
CA ALA A 857 -1.71 45.90 70.82
C ALA A 857 -0.75 46.52 71.87
N GLY A 858 0.38 47.08 71.37
CA GLY A 858 0.83 48.41 71.82
C GLY A 858 2.34 48.71 71.87
N HIS A 859 2.78 49.63 71.00
CA HIS A 859 3.72 50.77 71.23
C HIS A 859 5.24 50.51 71.44
N GLU A 860 6.10 50.98 70.52
CA GLU A 860 6.88 52.27 70.55
C GLU A 860 8.08 52.21 71.54
N THR A 861 9.34 52.59 71.26
CA THR A 861 9.95 53.66 70.45
C THR A 861 11.50 53.54 70.45
N ALA A 862 12.14 54.30 69.56
CA ALA A 862 13.47 54.96 69.67
C ALA A 862 14.76 54.28 69.13
N LEU A 863 15.22 54.83 68.00
CA LEU A 863 16.59 54.84 67.43
C LEU A 863 17.44 55.97 68.09
N PRO A 864 18.80 55.92 68.11
CA PRO A 864 19.59 56.41 66.96
C PRO A 864 20.97 55.75 66.65
N ALA A 865 21.20 55.67 65.34
CA ALA A 865 22.40 55.74 64.48
C ALA A 865 23.88 55.53 64.93
N SER A 866 24.55 54.64 64.16
CA SER A 866 25.87 54.71 63.47
C SER A 866 26.88 53.63 63.92
N GLU A 867 27.53 52.76 63.13
CA GLU A 867 27.69 52.47 61.69
C GLU A 867 28.09 50.95 61.53
N PRO A 868 28.28 50.36 60.33
CA PRO A 868 27.92 48.96 60.02
C PRO A 868 28.99 47.91 60.34
N LEU A 869 28.54 46.74 60.83
CA LEU A 869 29.28 45.47 60.71
C LEU A 869 28.28 44.34 60.38
N ASP A 870 28.24 44.01 59.10
CA ASP A 870 27.52 42.88 58.51
C ASP A 870 28.37 41.61 58.60
N ARG A 871 27.88 40.59 59.31
CA ARG A 871 28.29 39.18 59.20
C ARG A 871 27.08 38.27 59.47
N SER A 872 26.19 38.26 58.49
CA SER A 872 25.62 37.05 57.87
C SER A 872 25.71 35.73 58.67
N LEU A 873 24.70 35.49 59.51
CA LEU A 873 24.13 34.15 59.72
C LEU A 873 22.75 34.17 59.04
N GLN A 874 22.75 33.99 57.73
CA GLN A 874 21.54 33.65 56.99
C GLN A 874 21.14 32.23 57.38
N LEU A 875 20.07 32.12 58.18
CA LEU A 875 19.18 30.98 58.12
C LEU A 875 18.68 30.90 56.67
N VAL A 876 19.29 30.01 55.90
CA VAL A 876 18.87 29.67 54.54
C VAL A 876 17.50 29.01 54.68
N GLU A 877 16.44 29.74 54.33
CA GLU A 877 15.13 29.17 54.08
C GLU A 877 15.26 28.05 53.03
N PRO A 878 14.55 26.91 53.17
CA PRO A 878 14.59 25.86 52.18
C PRO A 878 14.01 26.39 50.87
N ILE A 879 14.85 26.41 49.84
CA ILE A 879 14.49 26.69 48.45
C ILE A 879 13.57 25.55 47.99
N VAL A 880 12.26 25.81 47.91
CA VAL A 880 11.27 24.86 47.40
C VAL A 880 11.17 25.01 45.87
N PRO A 881 11.46 23.97 45.06
CA PRO A 881 11.19 24.02 43.62
C PRO A 881 9.84 23.37 43.32
N LEU A 882 8.93 24.06 42.62
CA LEU A 882 7.73 23.44 42.05
C LEU A 882 7.40 24.08 40.70
N PRO A 883 7.71 23.40 39.56
CA PRO A 883 7.07 23.80 38.30
C PRO A 883 6.60 22.61 37.41
N ALA A 884 5.30 22.50 37.07
CA ALA A 884 4.58 21.66 36.07
C ALA A 884 4.92 20.18 35.98
N VAL A 885 6.17 19.88 35.64
CA VAL A 885 6.67 18.54 35.35
C VAL A 885 6.55 17.66 36.59
N PRO A 886 7.02 18.03 37.81
CA PRO A 886 6.85 17.20 39.01
C PRO A 886 5.40 16.80 39.31
N CYS A 887 4.44 17.63 38.94
CA CYS A 887 3.04 17.35 39.19
C CYS A 887 2.41 16.46 38.11
N LEU A 888 2.81 16.62 36.83
CA LEU A 888 2.52 15.63 35.79
C LEU A 888 3.17 14.28 36.13
N CYS A 889 4.36 14.29 36.73
CA CYS A 889 5.04 13.08 37.17
C CYS A 889 4.26 12.34 38.26
N LEU A 890 3.63 13.08 39.17
CA LEU A 890 2.76 12.47 40.17
C LEU A 890 1.49 11.88 39.60
N ALA A 891 0.96 12.52 38.57
CA ALA A 891 -0.12 11.99 37.77
C ALA A 891 0.23 10.65 37.12
N LEU A 892 1.42 10.59 36.49
CA LEU A 892 1.92 9.38 35.84
C LEU A 892 2.07 8.22 36.84
N ARG A 893 2.44 8.52 38.09
CA ARG A 893 2.45 7.53 39.19
C ARG A 893 1.06 6.99 39.53
N CYS A 894 -0.02 7.68 39.18
CA CYS A 894 -1.40 7.18 39.39
C CYS A 894 -1.88 6.23 38.28
N CYS A 895 -1.35 6.34 37.05
CA CYS A 895 -1.66 5.45 35.92
C CYS A 895 -0.53 4.45 35.58
N HIS A 896 0.48 4.34 36.46
CA HIS A 896 1.72 3.59 36.23
C HIS A 896 1.57 2.09 35.94
N ARG A 897 0.41 1.48 36.23
CA ARG A 897 0.20 0.03 36.05
C ARG A 897 -0.26 -0.35 34.65
N VAL A 898 -0.75 0.61 33.87
CA VAL A 898 -1.41 0.33 32.59
C VAL A 898 -0.97 1.25 31.46
N LEU A 899 -0.28 2.36 31.74
CA LEU A 899 0.22 3.26 30.70
C LEU A 899 1.27 2.54 29.84
N ARG A 900 1.00 2.45 28.53
CA ARG A 900 1.86 1.78 27.54
C ARG A 900 2.59 2.76 26.64
N GLU A 901 1.95 3.89 26.32
CA GLU A 901 2.54 4.93 25.48
C GLU A 901 2.42 6.30 26.15
N LEU A 902 3.56 7.00 26.19
CA LEU A 902 3.65 8.36 26.67
C LEU A 902 4.28 9.25 25.60
N LYS A 903 3.56 10.28 25.17
CA LYS A 903 4.03 11.26 24.19
C LYS A 903 3.88 12.66 24.75
N LEU A 904 4.99 13.34 25.00
CA LEU A 904 5.01 14.67 25.59
C LEU A 904 5.86 15.62 24.74
N GLY A 905 5.36 16.82 24.50
CA GLY A 905 6.04 17.86 23.73
C GLY A 905 6.08 19.20 24.46
N TRP A 906 7.26 19.82 24.51
CA TRP A 906 7.51 21.11 25.13
C TRP A 906 8.42 22.00 24.28
N LYS A 907 8.18 23.31 24.42
CA LYS A 907 9.06 24.36 23.94
C LYS A 907 9.00 25.53 24.90
N SER A 908 9.89 25.55 25.88
CA SER A 908 10.00 26.60 26.90
C SER A 908 11.42 26.67 27.44
N GLU A 909 11.90 27.89 27.69
CA GLU A 909 13.20 28.14 28.32
C GLU A 909 13.24 27.74 29.79
N ALA A 910 12.10 27.58 30.47
CA ALA A 910 12.05 27.23 31.90
C ALA A 910 12.20 25.74 32.20
N ILE A 911 12.06 24.87 31.19
CA ILE A 911 12.33 23.45 31.39
C ILE A 911 13.84 23.28 31.56
N GLU A 912 14.24 22.85 32.76
CA GLU A 912 15.62 22.60 33.18
C GLU A 912 15.82 21.15 33.67
N ASP A 913 17.06 20.79 33.99
CA ASP A 913 17.48 19.43 34.36
C ASP A 913 16.70 18.81 35.53
N SER A 914 16.35 19.61 36.54
CA SER A 914 15.55 19.18 37.70
C SER A 914 14.19 18.62 37.28
N HIS A 915 13.59 19.15 36.22
CA HIS A 915 12.31 18.67 35.69
C HIS A 915 12.45 17.32 34.99
N LEU A 916 13.53 17.13 34.24
CA LEU A 916 13.79 15.88 33.54
C LEU A 916 14.10 14.74 34.52
N ASP A 917 14.75 15.08 35.64
CA ASP A 917 14.95 14.18 36.78
C ASP A 917 13.63 13.71 37.38
N VAL A 918 12.72 14.64 37.67
CA VAL A 918 11.42 14.25 38.22
C VAL A 918 10.59 13.47 37.19
N LEU A 919 10.63 13.83 35.90
CA LEU A 919 10.00 13.07 34.81
C LEU A 919 10.47 11.64 34.73
N SER A 920 11.78 11.44 34.74
CA SER A 920 12.35 10.11 34.66
C SER A 920 11.98 9.26 35.88
N SER A 921 11.87 9.88 37.08
CA SER A 921 11.43 9.19 38.30
C SER A 921 10.01 8.62 38.25
N ALA A 922 9.19 9.17 37.36
CA ALA A 922 7.76 8.89 37.27
C ALA A 922 7.37 8.08 36.04
N LEU A 923 8.33 7.73 35.17
CA LEU A 923 8.06 6.90 34.01
C LEU A 923 7.52 5.53 34.46
N PRO A 924 6.33 5.12 33.99
CA PRO A 924 5.78 3.81 34.32
C PRO A 924 6.64 2.67 33.82
N SER A 925 6.81 1.63 34.65
CA SER A 925 7.56 0.42 34.28
C SER A 925 6.89 -0.36 33.13
N THR A 926 5.60 -0.14 32.89
CA THR A 926 4.81 -0.77 31.82
C THR A 926 4.92 -0.09 30.45
N LEU A 927 5.69 1.01 30.34
CA LEU A 927 5.85 1.71 29.08
C LEU A 927 6.54 0.82 28.03
N LEU A 928 5.89 0.70 26.88
CA LEU A 928 6.46 0.10 25.66
C LEU A 928 7.01 1.19 24.72
N GLY A 929 6.46 2.39 24.83
CA GLY A 929 6.75 3.51 23.94
C GLY A 929 6.90 4.84 24.66
N LEU A 930 8.01 5.53 24.39
CA LEU A 930 8.29 6.84 24.96
C LEU A 930 8.67 7.84 23.86
N GLU A 931 7.94 8.94 23.77
CA GLU A 931 8.26 10.06 22.89
C GLU A 931 8.33 11.36 23.71
N LEU A 932 9.51 11.94 23.81
CA LEU A 932 9.73 13.23 24.46
C LEU A 932 10.31 14.23 23.47
N LYS A 933 9.59 15.32 23.26
CA LYS A 933 9.98 16.40 22.36
C LYS A 933 10.28 17.67 23.15
N PHE A 934 11.51 18.12 23.08
CA PHE A 934 12.01 19.36 23.65
C PHE A 934 12.58 20.21 22.52
N GLN A 935 12.01 21.38 22.31
CA GLN A 935 12.49 22.33 21.32
C GLN A 935 12.87 23.65 22.00
N ALA A 936 14.08 24.13 21.76
CA ALA A 936 14.64 25.35 22.32
C ALA A 936 14.57 25.45 23.87
N CYS A 937 14.63 24.32 24.57
CA CYS A 937 14.72 24.28 26.03
C CYS A 937 16.18 24.50 26.45
N GLU A 938 16.60 25.77 26.58
CA GLU A 938 18.01 26.11 26.77
C GLU A 938 18.60 25.68 28.12
N CYS A 939 17.76 25.44 29.14
CA CYS A 939 18.18 25.05 30.48
C CYS A 939 18.34 23.52 30.68
N ILE A 940 17.91 22.69 29.73
CA ILE A 940 18.22 21.26 29.74
C ILE A 940 19.68 21.06 29.32
N GLY A 941 20.46 20.42 30.18
CA GLY A 941 21.85 20.07 30.01
C GLY A 941 22.14 18.63 30.41
N ASP A 942 23.39 18.40 30.83
CA ASP A 942 23.92 17.05 31.01
C ASP A 942 23.29 16.29 32.18
N ASP A 943 22.92 16.99 33.26
CA ASP A 943 22.38 16.37 34.46
C ASP A 943 20.95 15.85 34.23
N GLY A 944 20.14 16.56 33.43
CA GLY A 944 18.80 16.12 33.07
C GLY A 944 18.83 14.86 32.21
N LEU A 945 19.70 14.84 31.20
CA LEU A 945 19.89 13.65 30.36
C LEU A 945 20.40 12.46 31.18
N ALA A 946 21.31 12.70 32.14
CA ALA A 946 21.79 11.67 33.04
C ALA A 946 20.67 11.08 33.90
N ALA A 947 19.80 11.95 34.43
CA ALA A 947 18.68 11.54 35.23
C ALA A 947 17.64 10.74 34.44
N LEU A 948 17.42 11.09 33.16
CA LEU A 948 16.57 10.35 32.23
C LEU A 948 17.15 8.96 31.93
N GLY A 949 18.44 8.89 31.60
CA GLY A 949 19.15 7.64 31.37
C GLY A 949 19.05 6.67 32.54
N ALA A 950 19.31 7.16 33.76
CA ALA A 950 19.32 6.32 34.96
C ALA A 950 17.98 5.62 35.30
N ARG A 951 16.86 6.01 34.66
CA ARG A 951 15.50 5.61 35.03
C ARG A 951 14.62 5.19 33.85
N PHE A 952 15.19 4.75 32.73
CA PHE A 952 14.39 4.19 31.65
C PHE A 952 13.64 2.92 32.09
N PRO A 953 12.34 2.78 31.74
CA PRO A 953 11.62 1.51 31.91
C PRO A 953 12.23 0.36 31.09
N GLY A 954 12.38 -0.81 31.71
CA GLY A 954 13.03 -1.98 31.08
C GLY A 954 12.26 -2.62 29.92
N GLU A 955 10.95 -2.37 29.81
CA GLU A 955 10.07 -2.94 28.78
C GLU A 955 9.95 -2.08 27.50
N LEU A 956 10.65 -0.94 27.43
CA LEU A 956 10.58 -0.07 26.26
C LEU A 956 11.08 -0.78 24.99
N GLN A 957 10.27 -0.69 23.95
CA GLN A 957 10.57 -1.21 22.61
C GLN A 957 10.91 -0.10 21.63
N TYR A 958 10.34 1.10 21.81
CA TYR A 958 10.71 2.29 21.04
C TYR A 958 10.91 3.52 21.92
N VAL A 959 11.93 4.31 21.58
CA VAL A 959 12.27 5.57 22.25
C VAL A 959 12.53 6.65 21.20
N ARG A 960 11.81 7.78 21.32
CA ARG A 960 12.00 8.99 20.53
C ARG A 960 12.32 10.16 21.43
N LEU A 961 13.52 10.70 21.34
CA LEU A 961 13.98 11.81 22.16
C LEU A 961 14.46 12.94 21.27
N HIS A 962 13.73 14.04 21.26
CA HIS A 962 14.07 15.19 20.44
C HIS A 962 14.51 16.32 21.35
N PHE A 963 15.79 16.67 21.33
CA PHE A 963 16.39 17.82 21.99
C PHE A 963 16.87 18.80 20.92
N ARG A 964 15.94 19.52 20.29
CA ARG A 964 16.28 20.49 19.24
C ARG A 964 16.63 21.81 19.90
N GLN A 965 17.78 22.40 19.58
CA GLN A 965 18.26 23.69 20.10
C GLN A 965 18.43 23.74 21.63
N CYS A 966 18.67 22.60 22.30
CA CYS A 966 18.96 22.54 23.74
C CYS A 966 20.46 22.79 23.97
N LYS A 967 20.87 24.05 24.10
CA LYS A 967 22.28 24.46 24.00
C LYS A 967 23.20 23.88 25.09
N ARG A 968 22.68 23.58 26.29
CA ARG A 968 23.44 23.05 27.43
C ARG A 968 23.63 21.54 27.38
N VAL A 969 22.95 20.83 26.49
CA VAL A 969 23.17 19.39 26.27
C VAL A 969 24.56 19.20 25.67
N GLY A 970 25.42 18.49 26.39
CA GLY A 970 26.80 18.20 26.05
C GLY A 970 27.14 16.71 26.22
N ASP A 971 28.44 16.44 26.29
CA ASP A 971 28.97 15.08 26.13
C ASP A 971 28.66 14.16 27.31
N ALA A 972 28.66 14.70 28.53
CA ALA A 972 28.45 13.89 29.72
C ALA A 972 26.98 13.47 29.86
N GLY A 973 26.05 14.29 29.39
CA GLY A 973 24.62 14.00 29.37
C GLY A 973 24.29 12.88 28.40
N VAL A 974 24.70 13.03 27.14
CA VAL A 974 24.45 12.01 26.10
C VAL A 974 25.03 10.66 26.51
N ARG A 975 26.26 10.63 27.04
CA ARG A 975 26.89 9.39 27.51
C ARG A 975 26.06 8.70 28.60
N ARG A 976 25.56 9.45 29.58
CA ARG A 976 24.76 8.87 30.67
C ARG A 976 23.35 8.50 30.25
N LEU A 977 22.75 9.27 29.33
CA LEU A 977 21.45 8.96 28.74
C LEU A 977 21.46 7.58 28.06
N VAL A 978 22.42 7.37 27.17
CA VAL A 978 22.49 6.16 26.34
C VAL A 978 22.93 4.94 27.17
N ALA A 979 23.76 5.13 28.20
CA ALA A 979 24.16 4.05 29.12
C ALA A 979 22.98 3.43 29.90
N GLY A 980 21.84 4.12 29.98
CA GLY A 980 20.65 3.62 30.64
C GLY A 980 19.56 3.07 29.72
N LEU A 981 19.77 3.08 28.39
CA LEU A 981 18.78 2.57 27.46
C LEU A 981 18.54 1.05 27.66
N PRO A 982 17.30 0.57 27.54
CA PRO A 982 16.96 -0.82 27.84
C PRO A 982 17.37 -1.77 26.71
N CYS A 983 17.80 -2.98 27.06
CA CYS A 983 18.30 -3.99 26.12
C CYS A 983 17.25 -4.54 25.13
N ARG A 984 15.94 -4.35 25.40
CA ARG A 984 14.84 -4.77 24.52
C ARG A 984 14.51 -3.76 23.41
N LEU A 985 15.20 -2.62 23.40
CA LEU A 985 14.93 -1.54 22.47
C LEU A 985 15.17 -1.97 21.02
N ARG A 986 14.17 -1.81 20.16
CA ARG A 986 14.24 -2.11 18.71
C ARG A 986 14.39 -0.85 17.87
N TYR A 987 13.87 0.27 18.37
CA TYR A 987 13.85 1.55 17.67
C TYR A 987 14.36 2.67 18.59
N LEU A 988 15.41 3.36 18.14
CA LEU A 988 15.94 4.54 18.81
C LEU A 988 16.03 5.72 17.84
N GLU A 989 15.33 6.80 18.18
CA GLU A 989 15.44 8.08 17.49
C GLU A 989 15.92 9.14 18.49
N LEU A 990 17.09 9.73 18.23
CA LEU A 990 17.68 10.77 19.06
C LEU A 990 18.07 11.98 18.20
N HIS A 991 17.28 13.04 18.30
CA HIS A 991 17.52 14.31 17.61
C HIS A 991 18.15 15.34 18.52
N LEU A 992 19.46 15.54 18.40
CA LEU A 992 20.29 16.54 19.10
C LEU A 992 20.62 17.75 18.20
N TYR A 993 19.66 18.15 17.35
CA TYR A 993 19.84 19.25 16.39
C TYR A 993 20.25 20.56 17.09
N SER A 994 21.36 21.17 16.69
CA SER A 994 21.87 22.44 17.22
C SER A 994 22.19 22.44 18.73
N CYS A 995 22.61 21.29 19.27
CA CYS A 995 23.16 21.17 20.63
C CYS A 995 24.64 21.54 20.65
N LYS A 996 24.94 22.85 20.71
CA LYS A 996 26.29 23.43 20.50
C LYS A 996 27.38 22.98 21.49
N SER A 997 27.01 22.36 22.61
CA SER A 997 27.96 21.90 23.63
C SER A 997 28.46 20.48 23.37
N LEU A 998 27.90 19.77 22.38
CA LEU A 998 28.38 18.45 21.97
C LEU A 998 29.71 18.55 21.21
N THR A 999 30.61 17.62 21.52
CA THR A 999 31.90 17.41 20.87
C THR A 999 32.06 15.93 20.50
N ASN A 1000 33.24 15.56 20.00
CA ASN A 1000 33.61 14.17 19.72
C ASN A 1000 33.43 13.24 20.92
N ALA A 1001 33.63 13.73 22.15
CA ALA A 1001 33.46 12.92 23.35
C ALA A 1001 31.99 12.52 23.60
N GLY A 1002 31.02 13.31 23.14
CA GLY A 1002 29.59 13.00 23.25
C GLY A 1002 29.19 11.85 22.32
N LEU A 1003 29.70 11.86 21.08
CA LEU A 1003 29.54 10.75 20.14
C LEU A 1003 30.23 9.47 20.63
N ALA A 1004 31.43 9.57 21.20
CA ALA A 1004 32.10 8.43 21.82
C ALA A 1004 31.32 7.87 23.01
N GLY A 1005 30.67 8.74 23.80
CA GLY A 1005 29.75 8.32 24.85
C GLY A 1005 28.51 7.60 24.34
N LEU A 1006 27.92 8.11 23.25
CA LEU A 1006 26.79 7.46 22.58
C LEU A 1006 27.19 6.08 22.03
N ALA A 1007 28.37 5.98 21.42
CA ALA A 1007 28.94 4.73 20.94
C ALA A 1007 29.02 3.66 22.05
N ALA A 1008 29.55 4.03 23.21
CA ALA A 1008 29.68 3.11 24.34
C ALA A 1008 28.32 2.53 24.77
N GLY A 1009 27.26 3.33 24.80
CA GLY A 1009 25.93 2.85 25.17
C GLY A 1009 25.26 2.00 24.09
N LEU A 1010 25.39 2.37 22.81
CA LEU A 1010 24.84 1.60 21.69
C LEU A 1010 25.37 0.16 21.65
N SER A 1011 26.63 -0.06 22.04
CA SER A 1011 27.24 -1.39 22.05
C SER A 1011 26.51 -2.42 22.92
N SER A 1012 25.66 -1.96 23.86
CA SER A 1012 24.86 -2.83 24.74
C SER A 1012 23.46 -3.18 24.21
N LEU A 1013 23.06 -2.60 23.06
CA LEU A 1013 21.70 -2.74 22.50
C LEU A 1013 21.65 -3.79 21.39
N GLU A 1014 21.76 -5.07 21.75
CA GLU A 1014 21.83 -6.19 20.81
C GLU A 1014 20.57 -6.40 19.95
N MET A 1015 19.42 -5.90 20.40
CA MET A 1015 18.13 -6.03 19.69
C MET A 1015 17.78 -4.83 18.82
N LEU A 1016 18.65 -3.82 18.74
CA LEU A 1016 18.38 -2.58 18.02
C LEU A 1016 18.36 -2.83 16.51
N GLN A 1017 17.23 -2.53 15.87
CA GLN A 1017 17.01 -2.74 14.44
C GLN A 1017 17.03 -1.41 13.67
N GLU A 1018 16.54 -0.34 14.29
CA GLU A 1018 16.47 0.99 13.68
C GLU A 1018 17.13 2.04 14.58
N LEU A 1019 18.10 2.76 14.00
CA LEU A 1019 18.84 3.82 14.66
C LEU A 1019 18.80 5.10 13.84
N LEU A 1020 18.12 6.12 14.36
CA LEU A 1020 18.02 7.44 13.77
C LEU A 1020 18.69 8.45 14.70
N LEU A 1021 19.82 9.01 14.28
CA LEU A 1021 20.59 9.98 15.06
C LEU A 1021 20.78 11.26 14.27
N SER A 1022 20.58 12.40 14.91
CA SER A 1022 20.89 13.70 14.29
C SER A 1022 21.60 14.59 15.29
N TRP A 1023 22.81 15.02 14.97
CA TRP A 1023 23.58 16.03 15.72
C TRP A 1023 23.92 17.23 14.85
N SER A 1024 23.11 17.44 13.81
CA SER A 1024 23.25 18.51 12.84
C SER A 1024 23.41 19.88 13.52
N PHE A 1025 24.24 20.75 12.97
CA PHE A 1025 24.61 22.08 13.48
C PHE A 1025 25.41 22.06 14.80
N SER A 1026 26.19 20.99 15.03
CA SER A 1026 27.16 20.87 16.13
C SER A 1026 28.59 20.94 15.59
N GLU A 1027 29.11 22.16 15.42
CA GLU A 1027 30.39 22.44 14.73
C GLU A 1027 31.64 21.82 15.39
N LYS A 1028 31.56 21.45 16.69
CA LYS A 1028 32.68 20.85 17.44
C LYS A 1028 32.79 19.33 17.27
N ILE A 1029 31.85 18.72 16.55
CA ILE A 1029 31.91 17.32 16.15
C ILE A 1029 32.71 17.24 14.84
N SER A 1030 33.75 16.43 14.85
CA SER A 1030 34.64 16.14 13.73
C SER A 1030 34.77 14.64 13.47
N ASP A 1031 35.69 14.27 12.59
CA ASP A 1031 36.01 12.89 12.19
C ASP A 1031 36.21 11.93 13.37
N ASP A 1032 36.87 12.36 14.45
CA ASP A 1032 37.12 11.51 15.62
C ASP A 1032 35.81 11.09 16.31
N GLY A 1033 34.82 11.99 16.36
CA GLY A 1033 33.51 11.71 16.94
C GLY A 1033 32.75 10.68 16.09
N LEU A 1034 32.73 10.86 14.77
CA LEU A 1034 32.09 9.92 13.86
C LEU A 1034 32.78 8.55 13.89
N ALA A 1035 34.12 8.53 13.96
CA ALA A 1035 34.91 7.32 14.09
C ALA A 1035 34.58 6.52 15.36
N ALA A 1036 34.38 7.22 16.48
CA ALA A 1036 33.98 6.60 17.74
C ALA A 1036 32.58 5.97 17.64
N LEU A 1037 31.60 6.69 17.07
CA LEU A 1037 30.26 6.16 16.83
C LEU A 1037 30.27 4.92 15.93
N ALA A 1038 30.98 5.02 14.81
CA ALA A 1038 31.11 3.96 13.83
C ALA A 1038 31.64 2.65 14.45
N ALA A 1039 32.60 2.75 15.38
CA ALA A 1039 33.19 1.59 16.03
C ALA A 1039 32.21 0.78 16.91
N ALA A 1040 31.03 1.32 17.23
CA ALA A 1040 30.07 0.71 18.15
C ALA A 1040 28.66 0.53 17.56
N LEU A 1041 28.50 0.64 16.24
CA LEU A 1041 27.21 0.34 15.59
C LEU A 1041 26.82 -1.14 15.83
N PRO A 1042 25.62 -1.41 16.35
CA PRO A 1042 25.18 -2.79 16.57
C PRO A 1042 25.12 -3.60 15.25
N PRO A 1043 25.54 -4.87 15.25
CA PRO A 1043 25.50 -5.72 14.06
C PRO A 1043 24.06 -6.10 13.64
N SER A 1044 23.08 -5.95 14.54
CA SER A 1044 21.66 -6.22 14.32
C SER A 1044 20.92 -5.13 13.54
N LEU A 1045 21.57 -3.99 13.26
CA LEU A 1045 20.94 -2.85 12.60
C LEU A 1045 20.53 -3.17 11.16
N LEU A 1046 19.26 -2.88 10.86
CA LEU A 1046 18.69 -2.96 9.52
C LEU A 1046 18.50 -1.57 8.90
N HIS A 1047 18.25 -0.55 9.73
CA HIS A 1047 18.13 0.84 9.30
C HIS A 1047 19.05 1.76 10.10
N LEU A 1048 19.80 2.59 9.37
CA LEU A 1048 20.69 3.61 9.93
C LEU A 1048 20.44 4.96 9.23
N ASP A 1049 19.99 5.96 9.99
CA ASP A 1049 19.84 7.34 9.54
C ASP A 1049 20.72 8.26 10.39
N LEU A 1050 21.72 8.89 9.76
CA LEU A 1050 22.65 9.81 10.42
C LEU A 1050 22.55 11.22 9.82
N GLY A 1051 22.07 12.17 10.63
CA GLY A 1051 21.99 13.58 10.28
C GLY A 1051 23.16 14.39 10.85
N MET A 1052 24.11 14.75 10.01
CA MET A 1052 25.37 15.41 10.40
C MET A 1052 25.65 16.73 9.67
N GLN A 1053 24.58 17.45 9.32
CA GLN A 1053 24.64 18.75 8.64
C GLN A 1053 25.48 19.78 9.41
N LYS A 1054 26.27 20.62 8.73
CA LYS A 1054 27.12 21.67 9.34
C LYS A 1054 27.99 21.19 10.52
N CYS A 1055 28.65 20.04 10.37
CA CYS A 1055 29.65 19.53 11.32
C CYS A 1055 31.07 19.67 10.75
N GLY A 1056 32.09 19.48 11.58
CA GLY A 1056 33.51 19.45 11.17
C GLY A 1056 33.97 18.08 10.63
N ILE A 1057 33.07 17.35 9.97
CA ILE A 1057 33.32 16.01 9.43
C ILE A 1057 33.85 16.16 7.99
N GLY A 1058 34.95 15.47 7.69
CA GLY A 1058 35.55 15.36 6.38
C GLY A 1058 35.81 13.90 6.01
N ASP A 1059 36.79 13.69 5.14
CA ASP A 1059 37.05 12.38 4.54
C ASP A 1059 37.39 11.30 5.57
N THR A 1060 38.21 11.62 6.57
CA THR A 1060 38.69 10.62 7.55
C THR A 1060 37.53 10.04 8.38
N GLY A 1061 36.56 10.88 8.72
CA GLY A 1061 35.37 10.48 9.47
C GLY A 1061 34.49 9.57 8.64
N LEU A 1062 34.21 9.95 7.39
CA LEU A 1062 33.39 9.15 6.49
C LEU A 1062 34.05 7.82 6.15
N SER A 1063 35.36 7.80 5.88
CA SER A 1063 36.12 6.56 5.66
C SER A 1063 36.06 5.61 6.86
N THR A 1064 36.10 6.16 8.08
CA THR A 1064 36.02 5.33 9.28
C THR A 1064 34.62 4.76 9.49
N LEU A 1065 33.57 5.55 9.21
CA LEU A 1065 32.19 5.08 9.20
C LEU A 1065 32.02 3.92 8.22
N ALA A 1066 32.46 4.11 6.99
CA ALA A 1066 32.32 3.15 5.90
C ALA A 1066 32.86 1.76 6.27
N ARG A 1067 34.07 1.69 6.82
CA ARG A 1067 34.72 0.43 7.21
C ARG A 1067 33.99 -0.31 8.34
N ARG A 1068 33.05 0.33 9.03
CA ARG A 1068 32.36 -0.18 10.22
C ARG A 1068 30.86 -0.30 10.04
N LEU A 1069 30.32 -0.03 8.86
CA LEU A 1069 28.90 -0.22 8.60
C LEU A 1069 28.49 -1.70 8.82
N PRO A 1070 27.35 -1.96 9.48
CA PRO A 1070 26.83 -3.33 9.64
C PRO A 1070 26.57 -4.01 8.29
N LYS A 1071 26.94 -5.29 8.17
CA LYS A 1071 26.84 -6.02 6.89
C LYS A 1071 25.41 -6.34 6.47
N GLU A 1072 24.52 -6.52 7.45
CA GLU A 1072 23.09 -6.83 7.26
C GLU A 1072 22.23 -5.57 7.07
N LEU A 1073 22.85 -4.39 7.00
CA LEU A 1073 22.14 -3.12 6.86
C LEU A 1073 21.39 -3.08 5.53
N GLN A 1074 20.09 -2.79 5.59
CA GLN A 1074 19.20 -2.73 4.43
C GLN A 1074 18.91 -1.29 4.00
N HIS A 1075 18.91 -0.35 4.94
CA HIS A 1075 18.64 1.07 4.67
C HIS A 1075 19.71 1.95 5.31
N LEU A 1076 20.34 2.78 4.49
CA LEU A 1076 21.34 3.75 4.91
C LEU A 1076 20.95 5.14 4.43
N ARG A 1077 20.72 6.06 5.37
CA ARG A 1077 20.60 7.49 5.07
C ARG A 1077 21.71 8.28 5.76
N LEU A 1078 22.45 9.06 4.98
CA LEU A 1078 23.46 10.00 5.47
C LEU A 1078 23.09 11.41 5.00
N SER A 1079 22.79 12.31 5.93
CA SER A 1079 22.54 13.72 5.63
C SER A 1079 23.77 14.56 5.96
N CYS A 1080 24.60 14.80 4.95
CA CYS A 1080 25.94 15.39 5.00
C CYS A 1080 26.00 16.76 4.29
N PHE A 1081 25.06 17.66 4.63
CA PHE A 1081 24.91 18.97 3.96
C PHE A 1081 24.85 20.13 4.95
N PRO A 1082 25.59 21.23 4.75
CA PRO A 1082 26.87 21.31 4.05
C PRO A 1082 28.01 20.74 4.91
N LEU A 1083 28.99 20.08 4.28
CA LEU A 1083 30.26 19.66 4.90
C LEU A 1083 31.45 20.14 4.04
N PRO A 1084 32.05 21.30 4.33
CA PRO A 1084 33.06 21.92 3.46
C PRO A 1084 34.36 21.12 3.27
N THR A 1085 34.68 20.24 4.23
CA THR A 1085 35.90 19.43 4.25
C THR A 1085 35.71 18.03 3.69
N LEU A 1086 34.48 17.63 3.37
CA LEU A 1086 34.18 16.35 2.76
C LEU A 1086 34.45 16.43 1.25
N GLY A 1087 35.26 15.51 0.75
CA GLY A 1087 35.67 15.40 -0.65
C GLY A 1087 35.69 13.97 -1.17
N ASP A 1088 36.36 13.79 -2.29
CA ASP A 1088 36.34 12.54 -3.05
C ASP A 1088 36.89 11.33 -2.28
N THR A 1089 37.91 11.52 -1.43
CA THR A 1089 38.50 10.41 -0.66
C THR A 1089 37.52 9.83 0.36
N GLY A 1090 36.70 10.68 0.98
CA GLY A 1090 35.66 10.25 1.90
C GLY A 1090 34.57 9.47 1.18
N VAL A 1091 34.10 9.99 0.04
CA VAL A 1091 33.08 9.33 -0.79
C VAL A 1091 33.59 8.00 -1.33
N GLN A 1092 34.86 7.93 -1.77
CA GLN A 1092 35.49 6.70 -2.23
C GLN A 1092 35.50 5.64 -1.14
N ALA A 1093 35.95 5.99 0.06
CA ALA A 1093 35.97 5.05 1.16
C ALA A 1093 34.56 4.60 1.58
N LEU A 1094 33.56 5.51 1.53
CA LEU A 1094 32.15 5.15 1.72
C LEU A 1094 31.71 4.11 0.70
N ALA A 1095 31.97 4.36 -0.57
CA ALA A 1095 31.61 3.48 -1.67
C ALA A 1095 32.20 2.07 -1.49
N GLU A 1096 33.50 1.97 -1.23
CA GLU A 1096 34.19 0.70 -0.95
C GLU A 1096 33.67 -0.03 0.30
N GLY A 1097 33.04 0.70 1.24
CA GLY A 1097 32.51 0.18 2.49
C GLY A 1097 30.99 -0.02 2.51
N LEU A 1098 30.27 0.18 1.40
CA LEU A 1098 28.81 0.00 1.36
C LEU A 1098 28.41 -1.45 1.67
N PRO A 1099 27.41 -1.68 2.55
CA PRO A 1099 26.95 -3.04 2.88
C PRO A 1099 26.36 -3.78 1.66
N PRO A 1100 26.60 -5.09 1.51
CA PRO A 1100 26.12 -5.86 0.36
C PRO A 1100 24.61 -6.15 0.38
N GLN A 1101 23.97 -6.06 1.55
CA GLN A 1101 22.52 -6.28 1.71
C GLN A 1101 21.68 -5.01 1.53
N LEU A 1102 22.32 -3.90 1.18
CA LEU A 1102 21.67 -2.60 1.11
C LEU A 1102 20.62 -2.56 -0.01
N ARG A 1103 19.38 -2.22 0.35
CA ARG A 1103 18.24 -2.03 -0.55
C ARG A 1103 17.98 -0.56 -0.83
N GLU A 1104 18.13 0.30 0.17
CA GLU A 1104 17.94 1.75 0.01
C GLU A 1104 19.17 2.51 0.48
N LEU A 1105 19.69 3.36 -0.40
CA LEU A 1105 20.80 4.26 -0.13
C LEU A 1105 20.36 5.70 -0.36
N SER A 1106 20.43 6.53 0.68
CA SER A 1106 20.13 7.96 0.60
C SER A 1106 21.32 8.77 1.09
N LEU A 1107 21.96 9.50 0.19
CA LEU A 1107 23.15 10.29 0.44
C LEU A 1107 22.88 11.74 0.08
N ASP A 1108 22.88 12.63 1.06
CA ASP A 1108 22.80 14.07 0.83
C ASP A 1108 24.17 14.69 1.04
N PHE A 1109 24.87 14.93 -0.06
CA PHE A 1109 26.17 15.60 -0.13
C PHE A 1109 26.05 16.99 -0.78
N SER A 1110 24.90 17.64 -0.63
CA SER A 1110 24.72 19.01 -1.10
C SER A 1110 25.78 19.94 -0.47
N ASP A 1111 26.09 21.10 -1.09
CA ASP A 1111 27.08 22.11 -0.65
C ASP A 1111 28.39 21.50 -0.07
N CYS A 1112 28.94 20.47 -0.71
CA CYS A 1112 30.20 19.82 -0.35
C CYS A 1112 31.27 20.06 -1.43
N PRO A 1113 31.83 21.28 -1.54
CA PRO A 1113 32.56 21.75 -2.73
C PRO A 1113 33.86 20.99 -3.07
N GLN A 1114 34.31 20.06 -2.22
CA GLN A 1114 35.47 19.21 -2.50
C GLN A 1114 35.10 17.89 -3.19
N ILE A 1115 33.81 17.55 -3.29
CA ILE A 1115 33.32 16.39 -4.04
C ILE A 1115 33.26 16.76 -5.52
N GLY A 1116 33.93 15.96 -6.34
CA GLY A 1116 33.99 16.07 -7.79
C GLY A 1116 33.87 14.70 -8.46
N ASP A 1117 34.43 14.60 -9.67
CA ASP A 1117 34.29 13.40 -10.50
C ASP A 1117 34.86 12.13 -9.83
N ALA A 1118 35.98 12.23 -9.10
CA ALA A 1118 36.62 11.06 -8.50
C ALA A 1118 35.75 10.38 -7.42
N GLY A 1119 35.00 11.16 -6.63
CA GLY A 1119 34.06 10.63 -5.65
C GLY A 1119 32.89 9.90 -6.31
N LEU A 1120 32.33 10.46 -7.37
CA LEU A 1120 31.26 9.81 -8.13
C LEU A 1120 31.74 8.55 -8.87
N ILE A 1121 32.96 8.57 -9.43
CA ILE A 1121 33.58 7.39 -10.06
C ILE A 1121 33.67 6.24 -9.05
N ALA A 1122 34.17 6.53 -7.85
CA ALA A 1122 34.28 5.52 -6.81
C ALA A 1122 32.90 5.00 -6.35
N LEU A 1123 31.92 5.89 -6.22
CA LEU A 1123 30.55 5.53 -5.88
C LEU A 1123 29.95 4.59 -6.93
N GLY A 1124 30.00 4.96 -8.21
CA GLY A 1124 29.51 4.12 -9.32
C GLY A 1124 30.15 2.74 -9.33
N ALA A 1125 31.47 2.66 -9.17
CA ALA A 1125 32.20 1.39 -9.20
C ALA A 1125 31.87 0.41 -8.05
N ASN A 1126 31.25 0.88 -6.96
CA ASN A 1126 31.02 0.08 -5.75
C ASN A 1126 29.56 0.08 -5.26
N LEU A 1127 28.58 0.43 -6.11
CA LEU A 1127 27.18 0.33 -5.73
C LEU A 1127 26.80 -1.14 -5.42
N PRO A 1128 26.08 -1.43 -4.32
CA PRO A 1128 25.68 -2.79 -3.97
C PRO A 1128 24.71 -3.40 -5.00
N ALA A 1129 24.93 -4.67 -5.36
CA ALA A 1129 24.11 -5.35 -6.37
C ALA A 1129 22.62 -5.50 -6.00
N LYS A 1130 22.28 -5.46 -4.70
CA LYS A 1130 20.91 -5.57 -4.19
C LYS A 1130 20.19 -4.22 -4.05
N LEU A 1131 20.81 -3.13 -4.50
CA LEU A 1131 20.28 -1.79 -4.30
C LEU A 1131 19.00 -1.57 -5.14
N GLU A 1132 17.87 -1.43 -4.46
CA GLU A 1132 16.55 -1.22 -5.04
C GLU A 1132 16.24 0.26 -5.23
N ALA A 1133 16.79 1.15 -4.40
CA ALA A 1133 16.64 2.60 -4.53
C ALA A 1133 17.88 3.41 -4.13
N LEU A 1134 18.17 4.45 -4.91
CA LEU A 1134 19.22 5.43 -4.66
C LEU A 1134 18.65 6.86 -4.67
N ASP A 1135 18.77 7.60 -3.56
CA ASP A 1135 18.53 9.05 -3.47
C ASP A 1135 19.88 9.75 -3.23
N LEU A 1136 20.48 10.29 -4.29
CA LEU A 1136 21.75 11.00 -4.25
C LEU A 1136 21.53 12.49 -4.51
N ARG A 1137 21.78 13.30 -3.49
CA ARG A 1137 21.65 14.76 -3.56
C ARG A 1137 23.01 15.42 -3.54
N LEU A 1138 23.26 16.22 -4.55
CA LEU A 1138 24.54 16.85 -4.85
C LEU A 1138 24.33 18.33 -5.22
N PHE A 1139 23.35 19.00 -4.61
CA PHE A 1139 23.08 20.41 -4.85
C PHE A 1139 24.36 21.25 -4.65
N ASN A 1140 24.65 22.14 -5.60
CA ASN A 1140 25.76 23.09 -5.59
C ASN A 1140 27.17 22.47 -5.45
N ASN A 1141 27.37 21.27 -6.03
CA ASN A 1141 28.69 20.64 -6.15
C ASN A 1141 29.32 20.95 -7.52
N THR A 1142 29.95 22.11 -7.63
CA THR A 1142 30.46 22.65 -8.91
C THR A 1142 31.61 21.86 -9.52
N LYS A 1143 32.31 20.99 -8.78
CA LYS A 1143 33.41 20.15 -9.31
C LYS A 1143 32.95 18.88 -10.02
N ILE A 1144 31.66 18.54 -9.93
CA ILE A 1144 31.09 17.40 -10.63
C ILE A 1144 30.88 17.77 -12.09
N GLY A 1145 31.47 16.97 -12.98
CA GLY A 1145 31.43 17.10 -14.42
C GLY A 1145 31.01 15.81 -15.11
N VAL A 1146 31.39 15.70 -16.38
CA VAL A 1146 30.97 14.60 -17.26
C VAL A 1146 31.52 13.24 -16.84
N HIS A 1147 32.77 13.16 -16.36
CA HIS A 1147 33.40 11.86 -16.06
C HIS A 1147 32.81 11.23 -14.80
N GLY A 1148 32.48 12.04 -13.79
CA GLY A 1148 31.83 11.58 -12.57
C GLY A 1148 30.43 11.04 -12.86
N LEU A 1149 29.62 11.80 -13.59
CA LEU A 1149 28.27 11.36 -13.92
C LEU A 1149 28.26 10.13 -14.84
N ALA A 1150 29.18 10.06 -15.83
CA ALA A 1150 29.29 8.90 -16.71
C ALA A 1150 29.68 7.62 -15.96
N ALA A 1151 30.64 7.70 -15.03
CA ALA A 1151 31.03 6.54 -14.23
C ALA A 1151 29.95 6.12 -13.22
N LEU A 1152 29.20 7.08 -12.66
CA LEU A 1152 28.02 6.75 -11.87
C LEU A 1152 26.98 6.01 -12.72
N ALA A 1153 26.75 6.48 -13.95
CA ALA A 1153 25.84 5.83 -14.90
C ALA A 1153 26.29 4.41 -15.25
N GLU A 1154 27.58 4.19 -15.53
CA GLU A 1154 28.14 2.86 -15.77
C GLU A 1154 27.86 1.92 -14.58
N GLY A 1155 28.10 2.40 -13.34
CA GLY A 1155 27.81 1.64 -12.13
C GLY A 1155 26.33 1.34 -11.89
N LEU A 1156 25.43 2.18 -12.40
CA LEU A 1156 23.98 1.98 -12.30
C LEU A 1156 23.47 0.94 -13.31
N SER A 1157 24.12 0.82 -14.47
CA SER A 1157 23.61 0.08 -15.63
C SER A 1157 23.32 -1.41 -15.36
N ASP A 1158 24.13 -2.04 -14.50
CA ASP A 1158 24.04 -3.46 -14.15
C ASP A 1158 23.12 -3.75 -12.93
N LEU A 1159 22.55 -2.73 -12.30
CA LEU A 1159 21.71 -2.91 -11.10
C LEU A 1159 20.24 -3.21 -11.45
N GLU A 1160 19.58 -4.01 -10.62
CA GLU A 1160 18.12 -4.24 -10.70
C GLU A 1160 17.32 -3.19 -9.90
N MET A 1161 17.78 -1.93 -9.93
CA MET A 1161 17.22 -0.82 -9.17
C MET A 1161 15.85 -0.38 -9.72
N GLN A 1162 14.91 -0.03 -8.84
CA GLN A 1162 13.57 0.46 -9.20
C GLN A 1162 13.40 1.96 -9.03
N GLY A 1163 14.15 2.60 -8.12
CA GLY A 1163 14.03 4.03 -7.86
C GLY A 1163 15.37 4.76 -7.87
N LEU A 1164 15.49 5.78 -8.71
CA LEU A 1164 16.67 6.64 -8.78
C LEU A 1164 16.22 8.08 -8.63
N ARG A 1165 16.73 8.74 -7.59
CA ARG A 1165 16.60 10.18 -7.40
C ARG A 1165 17.98 10.82 -7.42
N LEU A 1166 18.19 11.75 -8.35
CA LEU A 1166 19.42 12.50 -8.51
C LEU A 1166 19.12 13.99 -8.47
N VAL A 1167 19.60 14.67 -7.42
CA VAL A 1167 19.46 16.13 -7.28
C VAL A 1167 20.79 16.80 -7.57
N LEU A 1168 20.94 17.34 -8.78
CA LEU A 1168 22.15 17.91 -9.36
C LEU A 1168 22.07 19.43 -9.56
N ARG A 1169 21.23 20.12 -8.79
CA ARG A 1169 21.00 21.57 -8.95
C ARG A 1169 22.29 22.38 -8.79
N PHE A 1170 22.46 23.45 -9.56
CA PHE A 1170 23.64 24.33 -9.51
C PHE A 1170 25.00 23.62 -9.73
N CYS A 1171 25.01 22.46 -10.39
CA CYS A 1171 26.25 21.78 -10.79
C CYS A 1171 26.80 22.37 -12.10
N SER A 1172 27.54 23.48 -12.01
CA SER A 1172 27.96 24.29 -13.16
C SER A 1172 28.86 23.59 -14.19
N ASN A 1173 29.54 22.49 -13.83
CA ASN A 1173 30.41 21.73 -14.73
C ASN A 1173 29.71 20.57 -15.44
N LEU A 1174 28.44 20.30 -15.10
CA LEU A 1174 27.65 19.27 -15.74
C LEU A 1174 27.17 19.74 -17.13
N CYS A 1175 27.40 18.94 -18.17
CA CYS A 1175 27.06 19.28 -19.55
C CYS A 1175 26.23 18.18 -20.22
N ASP A 1176 25.77 18.46 -21.44
CA ASP A 1176 24.99 17.53 -22.26
C ASP A 1176 25.56 16.12 -22.35
N ALA A 1177 26.88 15.99 -22.53
CA ALA A 1177 27.54 14.69 -22.62
C ALA A 1177 27.41 13.87 -21.32
N GLY A 1178 27.40 14.53 -20.15
CA GLY A 1178 27.19 13.84 -18.88
C GLY A 1178 25.75 13.36 -18.72
N LEU A 1179 24.80 14.19 -19.16
CA LEU A 1179 23.38 13.84 -19.10
C LEU A 1179 23.02 12.72 -20.09
N ALA A 1180 23.65 12.71 -21.28
CA ALA A 1180 23.55 11.64 -22.25
C ALA A 1180 24.14 10.33 -21.71
N ALA A 1181 25.33 10.37 -21.10
CA ALA A 1181 25.95 9.21 -20.47
C ALA A 1181 25.09 8.64 -19.33
N LEU A 1182 24.44 9.52 -18.54
CA LEU A 1182 23.44 9.10 -17.56
C LEU A 1182 22.32 8.30 -18.22
N GLY A 1183 21.76 8.82 -19.32
CA GLY A 1183 20.76 8.12 -20.12
C GLY A 1183 21.22 6.72 -20.54
N GLU A 1184 22.41 6.61 -21.14
CA GLU A 1184 22.97 5.32 -21.59
C GLU A 1184 23.16 4.30 -20.45
N GLY A 1185 23.47 4.78 -19.24
CA GLY A 1185 23.70 3.95 -18.06
C GLY A 1185 22.51 3.80 -17.12
N LEU A 1186 21.30 4.21 -17.50
CA LEU A 1186 20.14 4.00 -16.64
C LEU A 1186 19.84 2.49 -16.47
N PRO A 1187 19.52 2.03 -15.25
CA PRO A 1187 19.18 0.63 -15.01
C PRO A 1187 17.96 0.21 -15.82
N ARG A 1188 18.00 -0.96 -16.47
CA ARG A 1188 16.92 -1.41 -17.37
C ARG A 1188 15.57 -1.62 -16.67
N GLN A 1189 15.60 -1.96 -15.39
CA GLN A 1189 14.40 -2.20 -14.56
C GLN A 1189 13.93 -0.96 -13.80
N LEU A 1190 14.56 0.20 -14.03
CA LEU A 1190 14.23 1.44 -13.32
C LEU A 1190 12.77 1.84 -13.58
N ARG A 1191 12.00 2.04 -12.50
CA ARG A 1191 10.59 2.40 -12.55
C ARG A 1191 10.35 3.86 -12.21
N ILE A 1192 11.16 4.43 -11.32
CA ILE A 1192 11.06 5.82 -10.88
C ILE A 1192 12.39 6.51 -11.13
N LEU A 1193 12.37 7.58 -11.91
CA LEU A 1193 13.50 8.49 -12.12
C LEU A 1193 13.07 9.89 -11.70
N ASP A 1194 13.62 10.42 -10.61
CA ASP A 1194 13.51 11.84 -10.24
C ASP A 1194 14.86 12.52 -10.46
N LEU A 1195 14.99 13.28 -11.53
CA LEU A 1195 16.20 13.97 -11.93
C LEU A 1195 15.97 15.49 -11.87
N ASP A 1196 16.78 16.15 -11.05
CA ASP A 1196 16.70 17.59 -10.88
C ASP A 1196 18.03 18.24 -11.25
N CYS A 1197 18.04 18.91 -12.40
CA CYS A 1197 19.18 19.62 -12.97
C CYS A 1197 18.95 21.15 -12.97
N THR A 1198 18.13 21.68 -12.06
CA THR A 1198 17.85 23.13 -11.97
C THR A 1198 19.14 23.96 -11.94
N CYS A 1199 19.19 25.03 -12.75
CA CYS A 1199 20.33 25.96 -12.85
C CYS A 1199 21.66 25.30 -13.24
N CYS A 1200 21.64 24.25 -14.07
CA CYS A 1200 22.83 23.68 -14.70
C CYS A 1200 23.06 24.33 -16.08
N GLU A 1201 23.77 25.45 -16.12
CA GLU A 1201 23.94 26.33 -17.29
C GLU A 1201 24.50 25.67 -18.56
N ARG A 1202 25.16 24.51 -18.45
CA ARG A 1202 25.79 23.81 -19.57
C ARG A 1202 24.97 22.62 -20.08
N ILE A 1203 23.79 22.38 -19.51
CA ILE A 1203 22.79 21.45 -20.03
C ILE A 1203 21.84 22.20 -20.95
N GLY A 1204 21.66 21.68 -22.16
CA GLY A 1204 20.71 22.14 -23.17
C GLY A 1204 19.99 20.96 -23.81
N ASP A 1205 19.33 21.24 -24.93
CA ASP A 1205 18.42 20.29 -25.59
C ASP A 1205 19.12 18.99 -26.03
N ALA A 1206 20.41 19.05 -26.39
CA ALA A 1206 21.19 17.87 -26.77
C ALA A 1206 21.40 16.88 -25.60
N GLY A 1207 21.57 17.39 -24.38
CA GLY A 1207 21.68 16.55 -23.18
C GLY A 1207 20.35 15.89 -22.84
N LEU A 1208 19.25 16.64 -22.97
CA LEU A 1208 17.89 16.12 -22.78
C LEU A 1208 17.56 15.03 -23.80
N ALA A 1209 17.93 15.22 -25.07
CA ALA A 1209 17.78 14.21 -26.11
C ALA A 1209 18.59 12.94 -25.81
N GLY A 1210 19.83 13.09 -25.32
CA GLY A 1210 20.66 11.96 -24.89
C GLY A 1210 20.05 11.18 -23.73
N LEU A 1211 19.54 11.89 -22.71
CA LEU A 1211 18.81 11.26 -21.61
C LEU A 1211 17.57 10.50 -22.12
N ALA A 1212 16.77 11.14 -22.98
CA ALA A 1212 15.56 10.57 -23.54
C ALA A 1212 15.83 9.26 -24.30
N ALA A 1213 16.91 9.22 -25.08
CA ALA A 1213 17.31 8.04 -25.86
C ALA A 1213 17.63 6.82 -24.97
N GLY A 1214 18.15 7.05 -23.77
CA GLY A 1214 18.54 6.00 -22.82
C GLY A 1214 17.50 5.67 -21.75
N LEU A 1215 16.34 6.34 -21.74
CA LEU A 1215 15.30 6.01 -20.75
C LEU A 1215 14.89 4.53 -20.88
N PRO A 1216 14.82 3.78 -19.77
CA PRO A 1216 14.48 2.36 -19.81
C PRO A 1216 12.99 2.18 -20.08
N GLU A 1217 12.62 1.19 -20.90
CA GLU A 1217 11.20 0.93 -21.25
C GLU A 1217 10.33 0.60 -20.03
N ALA A 1218 10.94 0.09 -18.95
CA ALA A 1218 10.27 -0.19 -17.69
C ALA A 1218 9.94 1.07 -16.86
N LEU A 1219 10.37 2.26 -17.27
CA LEU A 1219 10.20 3.51 -16.52
C LEU A 1219 8.73 3.92 -16.45
N GLN A 1220 8.21 4.02 -15.22
CA GLN A 1220 6.80 4.27 -14.91
C GLN A 1220 6.55 5.72 -14.46
N HIS A 1221 7.54 6.32 -13.81
CA HIS A 1221 7.48 7.68 -13.33
C HIS A 1221 8.80 8.37 -13.67
N LEU A 1222 8.72 9.43 -14.47
CA LEU A 1222 9.80 10.36 -14.68
C LEU A 1222 9.43 11.64 -13.95
N GLN A 1223 10.32 12.23 -13.18
CA GLN A 1223 10.21 13.61 -12.73
C GLN A 1223 11.50 14.29 -13.17
N LEU A 1224 11.41 15.15 -14.17
CA LEU A 1224 12.57 15.89 -14.67
C LEU A 1224 12.37 17.38 -14.43
N THR A 1225 13.30 18.00 -13.70
CA THR A 1225 13.30 19.45 -13.42
C THR A 1225 14.55 20.10 -13.97
N CYS A 1226 14.42 21.02 -14.93
CA CYS A 1226 15.55 21.71 -15.58
C CYS A 1226 15.40 23.24 -15.56
N SER A 1227 14.66 23.78 -14.60
CA SER A 1227 14.40 25.22 -14.52
C SER A 1227 15.71 26.02 -14.40
N GLY A 1228 15.84 27.13 -15.14
CA GLY A 1228 17.04 27.97 -15.10
C GLY A 1228 18.26 27.40 -15.85
N CYS A 1229 18.11 26.37 -16.69
CA CYS A 1229 19.12 25.95 -17.65
C CYS A 1229 19.02 26.79 -18.94
N GLU A 1230 19.81 27.87 -19.06
CA GLU A 1230 19.71 28.86 -20.14
C GLU A 1230 19.91 28.32 -21.57
N ARG A 1231 20.51 27.14 -21.72
CA ARG A 1231 20.75 26.49 -23.02
C ARG A 1231 19.60 25.57 -23.46
N VAL A 1232 18.57 25.44 -22.64
CA VAL A 1232 17.31 24.78 -23.02
C VAL A 1232 16.46 25.86 -23.68
N THR A 1233 16.23 25.75 -25.00
CA THR A 1233 15.88 26.90 -25.84
C THR A 1233 14.37 27.16 -26.02
N ILE A 1234 13.50 26.37 -25.40
CA ILE A 1234 12.06 26.37 -25.68
C ILE A 1234 11.30 27.14 -24.59
N GLU A 1235 10.42 28.09 -24.94
CA GLU A 1235 9.59 28.84 -23.98
C GLU A 1235 8.64 27.94 -23.15
N GLU A 1236 8.34 26.72 -23.62
CA GLU A 1236 7.48 25.72 -22.98
C GLU A 1236 8.21 24.76 -22.02
N THR A 1237 9.55 24.71 -21.98
CA THR A 1237 10.32 23.78 -21.11
C THR A 1237 10.66 24.33 -19.72
N SER A 1238 9.96 25.40 -19.29
CA SER A 1238 10.00 25.85 -17.89
C SER A 1238 9.36 24.85 -16.92
N SER A 1239 8.75 23.78 -17.42
CA SER A 1239 7.94 22.79 -16.69
C SER A 1239 8.63 21.45 -16.39
N LEU A 1240 8.09 20.82 -15.34
CA LEU A 1240 8.38 19.48 -14.85
C LEU A 1240 7.86 18.44 -15.87
N PHE A 1241 8.69 17.55 -16.40
CA PHE A 1241 8.18 16.39 -17.17
C PHE A 1241 7.85 15.26 -16.21
N THR A 1242 6.60 14.77 -16.24
CA THR A 1242 6.13 13.65 -15.40
C THR A 1242 6.03 12.30 -16.14
N ASP A 1243 6.10 12.32 -17.47
CA ASP A 1243 5.86 11.15 -18.34
C ASP A 1243 7.07 10.87 -19.25
N ALA A 1244 7.62 9.65 -19.14
CA ALA A 1244 8.78 9.20 -19.89
C ALA A 1244 8.50 9.00 -21.40
N THR A 1245 7.27 8.66 -21.76
CA THR A 1245 6.86 8.44 -23.16
C THR A 1245 6.63 9.77 -23.87
N GLU A 1246 6.01 10.74 -23.20
CA GLU A 1246 5.88 12.12 -23.71
C GLU A 1246 7.24 12.76 -23.89
N PHE A 1247 8.14 12.62 -22.91
CA PHE A 1247 9.50 13.14 -23.01
C PHE A 1247 10.32 12.47 -24.12
N ARG A 1248 10.19 11.16 -24.34
CA ARG A 1248 10.82 10.47 -25.50
C ARG A 1248 10.26 10.94 -26.83
N ALA A 1249 8.94 11.06 -26.94
CA ALA A 1249 8.28 11.53 -28.16
C ALA A 1249 8.73 12.95 -28.49
N TRP A 1250 8.75 13.84 -27.49
CA TRP A 1250 9.29 15.19 -27.61
C TRP A 1250 10.75 15.18 -28.08
N ALA A 1251 11.62 14.41 -27.44
CA ALA A 1251 13.03 14.34 -27.81
C ALA A 1251 13.25 13.79 -29.23
N MET A 1252 12.46 12.79 -29.64
CA MET A 1252 12.52 12.20 -30.99
C MET A 1252 12.03 13.15 -32.07
N GLU A 1253 10.94 13.90 -31.83
CA GLU A 1253 10.47 14.94 -32.74
C GLU A 1253 11.50 16.07 -32.89
N TYR A 1254 12.12 16.48 -31.78
CA TYR A 1254 13.11 17.55 -31.78
C TYR A 1254 14.43 17.14 -32.43
N SER A 1255 14.91 15.90 -32.20
CA SER A 1255 16.13 15.39 -32.84
C SER A 1255 15.99 15.23 -34.36
N GLN A 1256 14.78 15.01 -34.87
CA GLN A 1256 14.50 14.94 -36.30
C GLN A 1256 14.40 16.32 -36.96
N GLN A 1257 14.09 17.37 -36.21
CA GLN A 1257 13.80 18.69 -36.78
C GLN A 1257 15.02 19.57 -37.03
N GLY A 1258 16.17 19.33 -36.37
CA GLY A 1258 17.47 19.93 -36.76
C GLY A 1258 17.42 21.42 -37.13
N ARG A 1259 16.66 22.24 -36.40
CA ARG A 1259 16.54 23.68 -36.70
C ARG A 1259 17.08 24.51 -35.55
N ALA A 1260 18.13 25.24 -35.87
CA ALA A 1260 18.36 26.55 -35.33
C ALA A 1260 17.28 27.47 -35.92
N GLU A 1261 16.24 27.77 -35.14
CA GLU A 1261 15.44 28.98 -35.27
C GLU A 1261 14.77 29.29 -33.92
#